data_AF-A0A1C1CXD4-F1
#
_entry.id   AF-A0A1C1CXD4-F1
#
_cell.length_a   1.000
_cell.length_b   1.000
_cell.length_c   1.000
_cell.angle_alpha   90.00
_cell.angle_beta   90.00
_cell.angle_gamma   90.00
#
_symmetry.space_group_name_H-M   'P 1'
#
loop_
_entity.id
_entity.type
_entity.pdbx_description
1 polymer ?
#
loop_
_entity_poly.entity_id
_entity_poly.type
_entity_poly.pdbx_seq_one_letter_code
_entity_poly.pdbx_strand_id
1 'polypeptide(L)'
;MFEPALPPPPPPQQYYPSPSVGGQQQQHPMSSPHPVPPTPRDILRYRYQHGCNLGSIFILEQWLFGGMYDEGVGGSSELDAINASIKARGLDATRQKWETHWNAALSDADFDWLVNSAHCNSIRLPIGYFTLGPAFCAHTAFHGPPSEVYVNAWSVVKRLISRCFEHGIGVLIDLHGVPGGANHETHSGTSSGKAELWGNGFFLDLATRCLLFIADETARDPQLAGVIGVQLCNEAIIDPPGMYEWYNDMIQRISAIDASLPVYISDGWDLGRAAAFTRAYNNPSFPPKCPVIVDTHKYWTFDEKDTSRSPFEIIEQVKSELPELNSSLVGDVFAHQAAVGVYIGEYSLALAPQTWGKAPADQKDDLMKKFGLAQSQTWQTKACGSAFWTFKMEWMPGWEWGFKASTDNGQIAPPGIFKLTVGNITDKLAEADARKGQLLEAALNGHTAYHSSANPGAHFEHWRYADGWNLGWSDARTFFAARLDRFIPSALRSSVSSAPTDPNAKVGADFLGALDLWILKRMREAGVADAQRCPFGWEFEHGFRAAVRDFGALVHNNNRLAAHSPSLAACRFAKAHLCTAHNHPPILLSDTMATAPMSTEARVGNMPVADFLWTRHSIEPTLGLLGIYKDHTHEIISTATGIWDRGGHANLNRKRNSAQTPQATRSCNGGTPRTARRGV
;
A
#
# COMPACT_ATOMS: atom_id res chain seq x y z
N MET A 1 -25.26 16.60 -5.95
CA MET A 1 -25.78 15.71 -4.89
C MET A 1 -25.29 14.31 -5.24
N PHE A 2 -24.26 13.80 -4.57
CA PHE A 2 -23.86 12.39 -4.77
C PHE A 2 -24.61 11.55 -3.75
N GLU A 3 -25.53 10.71 -4.23
CA GLU A 3 -26.11 9.63 -3.45
C GLU A 3 -24.98 8.76 -2.88
N PRO A 4 -25.13 8.25 -1.64
CA PRO A 4 -24.12 7.40 -1.05
C PRO A 4 -23.95 6.15 -1.92
N ALA A 5 -22.71 5.86 -2.31
CA ALA A 5 -22.37 4.67 -3.08
C ALA A 5 -23.05 3.44 -2.44
N LEU A 6 -23.89 2.77 -3.23
CA LEU A 6 -24.39 1.45 -2.89
C LEU A 6 -23.19 0.55 -2.56
N PRO A 7 -23.34 -0.42 -1.64
CA PRO A 7 -22.26 -1.36 -1.36
C PRO A 7 -21.73 -1.97 -2.67
N PRO A 8 -20.41 -2.16 -2.80
CA PRO A 8 -19.85 -2.72 -4.02
C PRO A 8 -20.55 -4.05 -4.34
N PRO A 9 -20.79 -4.34 -5.64
CA PRO A 9 -21.39 -5.61 -6.02
C PRO A 9 -20.55 -6.76 -5.46
N PRO A 10 -21.20 -7.85 -4.98
CA PRO A 10 -20.45 -9.02 -4.51
C PRO A 10 -19.55 -9.55 -5.63
N PRO A 11 -18.38 -10.14 -5.30
CA PRO A 11 -17.46 -10.66 -6.28
C PRO A 11 -18.17 -11.66 -7.23
N PRO A 12 -17.77 -11.71 -8.51
CA PRO A 12 -18.43 -12.55 -9.51
C PRO A 12 -18.49 -14.01 -9.04
N GLN A 13 -19.61 -14.68 -9.35
CA GLN A 13 -19.87 -16.09 -9.01
C GLN A 13 -18.66 -16.98 -9.37
N GLN A 14 -17.81 -17.26 -8.39
CA GLN A 14 -16.82 -18.32 -8.50
C GLN A 14 -17.51 -19.63 -8.11
N TYR A 15 -17.49 -20.59 -9.03
CA TYR A 15 -17.97 -21.94 -8.81
C TYR A 15 -17.08 -22.61 -7.75
N TYR A 16 -17.51 -22.61 -6.49
CA TYR A 16 -16.83 -23.38 -5.45
C TYR A 16 -17.19 -24.86 -5.61
N PRO A 17 -16.23 -25.77 -5.80
CA PRO A 17 -16.53 -27.19 -5.93
C PRO A 17 -17.12 -27.73 -4.61
N SER A 18 -18.26 -28.40 -4.70
CA SER A 18 -18.89 -29.09 -3.56
C SER A 18 -18.03 -30.29 -3.13
N PRO A 19 -17.61 -30.41 -1.87
CA PRO A 19 -16.96 -31.62 -1.39
C PRO A 19 -17.96 -32.79 -1.32
N SER A 20 -17.47 -33.98 -1.65
CA SER A 20 -18.21 -35.24 -1.70
C SER A 20 -18.91 -35.56 -0.38
N VAL A 21 -20.19 -35.93 -0.49
CA VAL A 21 -21.15 -36.25 0.56
C VAL A 21 -20.60 -37.28 1.56
N GLY A 22 -20.25 -36.81 2.76
CA GLY A 22 -19.93 -37.63 3.92
C GLY A 22 -20.55 -37.00 5.16
N GLY A 23 -21.81 -37.34 5.44
CA GLY A 23 -22.55 -36.82 6.57
C GLY A 23 -22.06 -37.36 7.91
N GLN A 24 -21.44 -36.49 8.72
CA GLN A 24 -21.48 -36.56 10.17
C GLN A 24 -21.60 -35.14 10.69
N GLN A 25 -22.66 -34.87 11.48
CA GLN A 25 -22.73 -33.69 12.33
C GLN A 25 -21.57 -33.80 13.34
N GLN A 26 -20.39 -33.31 12.96
CA GLN A 26 -19.27 -33.24 13.88
C GLN A 26 -19.63 -32.23 14.96
N GLN A 27 -19.74 -32.76 16.17
CA GLN A 27 -19.69 -32.00 17.41
C GLN A 27 -18.57 -30.97 17.29
N HIS A 28 -18.85 -29.71 17.67
CA HIS A 28 -17.88 -28.61 17.70
C HIS A 28 -16.49 -29.14 18.00
N PRO A 29 -15.48 -28.96 17.13
CA PRO A 29 -14.10 -29.14 17.56
C PRO A 29 -13.87 -28.12 18.68
N MET A 30 -13.93 -28.61 19.92
CA MET A 30 -13.59 -27.82 21.09
C MET A 30 -12.18 -27.28 20.92
N SER A 31 -11.99 -26.03 21.36
CA SER A 31 -10.71 -25.35 21.53
C SER A 31 -9.94 -24.99 20.25
N SER A 32 -10.48 -24.07 19.44
CA SER A 32 -9.55 -23.07 18.91
C SER A 32 -9.11 -22.22 20.12
N PRO A 33 -7.80 -22.07 20.41
CA PRO A 33 -7.36 -21.21 21.51
C PRO A 33 -7.99 -19.82 21.32
N HIS A 34 -8.47 -19.21 22.41
CA HIS A 34 -9.04 -17.87 22.36
C HIS A 34 -8.11 -16.96 21.55
N PRO A 35 -8.62 -16.28 20.51
CA PRO A 35 -7.77 -15.49 19.64
C PRO A 35 -7.03 -14.44 20.47
N VAL A 36 -5.71 -14.37 20.30
CA VAL A 36 -4.86 -13.43 21.03
C VAL A 36 -5.23 -12.00 20.57
N PRO A 37 -5.55 -11.07 21.48
CA PRO A 37 -5.84 -9.68 21.12
C PRO A 37 -4.66 -9.03 20.36
N PRO A 38 -4.90 -8.03 19.51
CA PRO A 38 -3.83 -7.28 18.87
C PRO A 38 -2.86 -6.71 19.92
N THR A 39 -1.56 -6.94 19.74
CA THR A 39 -0.54 -6.35 20.61
C THR A 39 -0.31 -4.87 20.27
N PRO A 40 0.30 -4.06 21.15
CA PRO A 40 0.75 -2.71 20.82
C PRO A 40 1.58 -2.65 19.53
N ARG A 41 2.44 -3.64 19.31
CA ARG A 41 3.29 -3.77 18.11
C ARG A 41 2.46 -4.08 16.86
N ASP A 42 1.45 -4.96 16.97
CA ASP A 42 0.51 -5.22 15.88
C ASP A 42 -0.24 -3.93 15.49
N ILE A 43 -0.75 -3.20 16.48
CA ILE A 43 -1.50 -1.96 16.22
C ILE A 43 -0.61 -0.95 15.51
N LEU A 44 0.63 -0.76 16.00
CA LEU A 44 1.57 0.18 15.40
C LEU A 44 1.90 -0.17 13.93
N ARG A 45 2.04 -1.47 13.61
CA ARG A 45 2.45 -1.97 12.28
C ARG A 45 1.30 -2.07 11.27
N TYR A 46 0.08 -2.41 11.69
CA TYR A 46 -1.05 -2.66 10.78
C TYR A 46 -2.10 -1.54 10.72
N ARG A 47 -1.99 -0.50 11.57
CA ARG A 47 -2.88 0.65 11.49
C ARG A 47 -2.68 1.43 10.18
N TYR A 48 -3.66 2.24 9.81
CA TYR A 48 -3.47 3.20 8.73
C TYR A 48 -2.38 4.20 9.10
N GLN A 49 -1.39 4.33 8.22
CA GLN A 49 -0.23 5.20 8.43
C GLN A 49 -0.47 6.55 7.73
N HIS A 50 -0.81 7.59 8.50
CA HIS A 50 -0.89 8.96 8.02
C HIS A 50 0.38 9.70 8.44
N GLY A 51 1.13 10.20 7.48
CA GLY A 51 2.43 10.77 7.81
C GLY A 51 3.06 11.67 6.78
N CYS A 52 4.33 11.93 7.05
CA CYS A 52 5.23 12.69 6.19
C CYS A 52 6.59 11.99 6.13
N ASN A 53 7.34 12.29 5.09
CA ASN A 53 8.75 12.02 5.03
C ASN A 53 9.50 13.02 5.91
N LEU A 54 10.59 12.54 6.50
CA LEU A 54 11.61 13.40 7.08
C LEU A 54 12.84 13.39 6.15
N GLY A 55 12.62 13.92 4.96
CA GLY A 55 13.58 13.95 3.87
C GLY A 55 14.74 14.91 4.13
N SER A 56 15.87 14.65 3.49
CA SER A 56 17.07 15.51 3.59
C SER A 56 17.63 15.73 5.01
N ILE A 57 17.33 14.83 5.96
CA ILE A 57 17.93 14.85 7.30
C ILE A 57 19.13 13.90 7.39
N PHE A 58 18.92 12.60 7.19
CA PHE A 58 19.99 11.58 7.26
C PHE A 58 20.53 11.14 5.91
N ILE A 59 19.98 11.69 4.83
CA ILE A 59 20.48 11.62 3.47
C ILE A 59 20.10 12.90 2.75
N LEU A 60 21.07 13.72 2.35
CA LEU A 60 20.85 15.09 1.85
C LEU A 60 20.42 15.12 0.37
N GLU A 61 19.51 16.03 0.06
CA GLU A 61 19.32 16.58 -1.28
C GLU A 61 19.55 18.09 -1.26
N GLN A 62 20.36 18.56 -2.20
CA GLN A 62 20.82 19.95 -2.25
C GLN A 62 19.69 20.97 -2.36
N TRP A 63 18.60 20.64 -3.04
CA TRP A 63 17.48 21.57 -3.23
C TRP A 63 16.64 21.78 -1.96
N LEU A 64 16.70 20.87 -0.97
CA LEU A 64 16.00 21.00 0.30
C LEU A 64 16.86 21.69 1.37
N PHE A 65 18.16 21.37 1.42
CA PHE A 65 19.11 21.93 2.40
C PHE A 65 20.41 22.39 1.71
N GLY A 66 20.30 23.42 0.88
CA GLY A 66 21.42 23.99 0.14
C GLY A 66 22.55 24.48 1.05
N GLY A 67 22.25 24.99 2.26
CA GLY A 67 23.24 25.45 3.23
C GLY A 67 24.15 24.34 3.79
N MET A 68 23.80 23.06 3.58
CA MET A 68 24.71 21.95 3.90
C MET A 68 25.87 21.84 2.90
N TYR A 69 25.72 22.41 1.70
CA TYR A 69 26.69 22.40 0.63
C TYR A 69 27.52 23.68 0.68
N ASP A 70 28.83 23.55 0.85
CA ASP A 70 29.72 24.71 0.87
C ASP A 70 29.82 25.36 -0.52
N GLU A 71 30.09 26.67 -0.56
CA GLU A 71 30.22 27.42 -1.81
C GLU A 71 31.25 26.79 -2.75
N GLY A 72 30.87 26.60 -4.02
CA GLY A 72 31.76 26.05 -5.04
C GLY A 72 31.95 24.54 -5.00
N VAL A 73 31.13 23.79 -4.26
CA VAL A 73 31.07 22.32 -4.38
C VAL A 73 30.82 21.92 -5.85
N GLY A 74 31.61 20.99 -6.36
CA GLY A 74 31.61 20.60 -7.78
C GLY A 74 30.50 19.61 -8.18
N GLY A 75 29.65 19.20 -7.24
CA GLY A 75 28.58 18.22 -7.44
C GLY A 75 27.43 18.45 -6.46
N SER A 76 26.37 17.63 -6.56
CA SER A 76 25.10 17.85 -5.87
C SER A 76 24.74 16.75 -4.85
N SER A 77 25.61 15.76 -4.64
CA SER A 77 25.36 14.68 -3.67
C SER A 77 25.89 14.99 -2.27
N GLU A 78 25.40 14.26 -1.26
CA GLU A 78 25.90 14.40 0.11
C GLU A 78 27.40 14.11 0.23
N LEU A 79 27.92 13.13 -0.50
CA LEU A 79 29.35 12.85 -0.53
C LEU A 79 30.16 14.05 -1.03
N ASP A 80 29.67 14.78 -2.03
CA ASP A 80 30.32 15.99 -2.53
C ASP A 80 30.34 17.09 -1.46
N ALA A 81 29.22 17.28 -0.76
CA ALA A 81 29.10 18.22 0.35
C ALA A 81 30.08 17.89 1.50
N ILE A 82 30.18 16.61 1.88
CA ILE A 82 31.09 16.15 2.93
C ILE A 82 32.54 16.36 2.53
N ASN A 83 32.92 15.95 1.32
CA ASN A 83 34.30 16.10 0.86
C ASN A 83 34.73 17.57 0.79
N ALA A 84 33.85 18.44 0.28
CA ALA A 84 34.07 19.88 0.28
C ALA A 84 34.22 20.43 1.70
N SER A 85 33.34 20.02 2.62
CA SER A 85 33.40 20.40 4.03
C SER A 85 34.68 19.93 4.71
N ILE A 86 35.07 18.67 4.59
CA ILE A 86 36.31 18.15 5.19
C ILE A 86 37.52 18.94 4.68
N LYS A 87 37.55 19.24 3.37
CA LYS A 87 38.63 20.05 2.78
C LYS A 87 38.65 21.48 3.33
N ALA A 88 37.49 22.09 3.56
CA ALA A 88 37.37 23.48 4.00
C ALA A 88 37.60 23.68 5.51
N ARG A 89 37.11 22.75 6.35
CA ARG A 89 37.05 22.91 7.82
C ARG A 89 37.60 21.73 8.63
N GLY A 90 38.04 20.65 7.99
CA GLY A 90 38.51 19.44 8.65
C GLY A 90 37.39 18.52 9.11
N LEU A 91 37.77 17.31 9.53
CA LEU A 91 36.85 16.22 9.87
C LEU A 91 35.94 16.56 11.06
N ASP A 92 36.49 17.04 12.18
CA ASP A 92 35.71 17.25 13.40
C ASP A 92 34.67 18.36 13.26
N ALA A 93 35.04 19.48 12.62
CA ALA A 93 34.10 20.56 12.33
C ALA A 93 33.03 20.14 11.30
N THR A 94 33.38 19.28 10.34
CA THR A 94 32.41 18.66 9.42
C THR A 94 31.45 17.77 10.19
N ARG A 95 31.95 16.88 11.05
CA ARG A 95 31.12 16.03 11.90
C ARG A 95 30.15 16.86 12.73
N GLN A 96 30.63 17.91 13.39
CA GLN A 96 29.78 18.80 14.19
C GLN A 96 28.68 19.48 13.34
N LYS A 97 28.99 19.91 12.10
CA LYS A 97 27.99 20.48 11.17
C LYS A 97 26.88 19.47 10.87
N TRP A 98 27.22 18.22 10.55
CA TRP A 98 26.23 17.16 10.28
C TRP A 98 25.46 16.75 11.53
N GLU A 99 26.11 16.59 12.69
CA GLU A 99 25.43 16.27 13.94
C GLU A 99 24.47 17.39 14.37
N THR A 100 24.81 18.65 14.12
CA THR A 100 23.89 19.78 14.38
C THR A 100 22.64 19.67 13.52
N HIS A 101 22.80 19.35 12.23
CA HIS A 101 21.70 19.12 11.30
C HIS A 101 20.79 17.96 11.76
N TRP A 102 21.37 16.80 12.08
CA TRP A 102 20.60 15.63 12.53
C TRP A 102 19.87 15.86 13.86
N ASN A 103 20.50 16.51 14.83
CA ASN A 103 19.86 16.78 16.12
C ASN A 103 18.77 17.87 16.01
N ALA A 104 18.78 18.70 14.96
CA ALA A 104 17.74 19.68 14.68
C ALA A 104 16.54 19.12 13.90
N ALA A 105 16.52 17.82 13.59
CA ALA A 105 15.52 17.18 12.74
C ALA A 105 14.06 17.44 13.19
N LEU A 106 13.77 17.21 14.48
CA LEU A 106 12.47 17.46 15.11
C LEU A 106 12.65 18.08 16.50
N SER A 107 12.19 19.33 16.64
CA SER A 107 12.05 20.01 17.92
C SER A 107 10.78 19.58 18.67
N ASP A 108 10.63 19.92 19.94
CA ASP A 108 9.40 19.64 20.69
C ASP A 108 8.18 20.33 20.06
N ALA A 109 8.35 21.55 19.54
CA ALA A 109 7.30 22.26 18.81
C ALA A 109 6.90 21.55 17.50
N ASP A 110 7.84 20.86 16.85
CA ASP A 110 7.53 20.04 15.69
C ASP A 110 6.70 18.82 16.08
N PHE A 111 7.07 18.13 17.17
CA PHE A 111 6.27 17.02 17.70
C PHE A 111 4.86 17.49 18.10
N ASP A 112 4.75 18.63 18.77
CA ASP A 112 3.45 19.20 19.15
C ASP A 112 2.61 19.51 17.92
N TRP A 113 3.19 20.07 16.85
CA TRP A 113 2.45 20.36 15.62
C TRP A 113 2.07 19.06 14.88
N LEU A 114 2.99 18.10 14.74
CA LEU A 114 2.75 16.80 14.09
C LEU A 114 1.60 16.05 14.75
N VAL A 115 1.58 16.00 16.09
CA VAL A 115 0.54 15.28 16.85
C VAL A 115 -0.77 16.07 16.87
N ASN A 116 -0.74 17.36 17.20
CA ASN A 116 -1.96 18.10 17.56
C ASN A 116 -2.61 18.85 16.39
N SER A 117 -1.83 19.17 15.34
CA SER A 117 -2.32 19.93 14.17
C SER A 117 -2.44 19.03 12.94
N ALA A 118 -1.38 18.28 12.61
CA ALA A 118 -1.39 17.36 11.47
C ALA A 118 -2.08 16.03 11.78
N HIS A 119 -2.18 15.66 13.06
CA HIS A 119 -2.64 14.32 13.48
C HIS A 119 -1.84 13.19 12.81
N CYS A 120 -0.54 13.42 12.64
CA CYS A 120 0.41 12.49 12.10
C CYS A 120 0.62 11.31 13.08
N ASN A 121 0.62 10.09 12.56
CA ASN A 121 0.90 8.88 13.34
C ASN A 121 2.07 8.07 12.76
N SER A 122 2.71 8.53 11.69
CA SER A 122 3.83 7.85 11.07
C SER A 122 4.83 8.82 10.43
N ILE A 123 6.11 8.47 10.44
CA ILE A 123 7.16 9.14 9.68
C ILE A 123 7.87 8.10 8.82
N ARG A 124 8.04 8.39 7.54
CA ARG A 124 9.00 7.69 6.68
C ARG A 124 10.35 8.40 6.81
N LEU A 125 11.38 7.65 7.20
CA LEU A 125 12.70 8.18 7.55
C LEU A 125 13.76 7.67 6.56
N PRO A 126 14.02 8.44 5.49
CA PRO A 126 15.15 8.20 4.59
C PRO A 126 16.48 8.23 5.34
N ILE A 127 17.28 7.18 5.19
CA ILE A 127 18.67 7.10 5.65
C ILE A 127 19.58 6.62 4.51
N GLY A 128 20.86 6.95 4.57
CA GLY A 128 21.88 6.29 3.76
C GLY A 128 22.51 5.10 4.48
N TYR A 129 23.10 4.17 3.75
CA TYR A 129 23.88 3.07 4.35
C TYR A 129 25.04 3.59 5.23
N PHE A 130 25.59 4.76 4.87
CA PHE A 130 26.61 5.47 5.64
C PHE A 130 26.09 5.98 7.00
N THR A 131 24.79 6.20 7.17
CA THR A 131 24.15 6.55 8.46
C THR A 131 24.34 5.45 9.50
N LEU A 132 24.56 4.19 9.08
CA LEU A 132 24.81 3.05 9.97
C LEU A 132 26.24 3.05 10.57
N GLY A 133 27.12 3.93 10.07
CA GLY A 133 28.45 4.17 10.62
C GLY A 133 29.59 3.65 9.74
N PRO A 134 30.85 3.90 10.14
CA PRO A 134 32.02 3.68 9.28
C PRO A 134 32.22 2.25 8.77
N ALA A 135 31.81 1.24 9.56
CA ALA A 135 31.94 -0.17 9.18
C ALA A 135 31.17 -0.51 7.89
N PHE A 136 30.07 0.18 7.62
CA PHE A 136 29.28 -0.01 6.40
C PHE A 136 29.82 0.79 5.21
N CYS A 137 30.82 1.66 5.41
CA CYS A 137 31.42 2.47 4.37
C CYS A 137 32.66 1.84 3.70
N ALA A 138 33.22 0.76 4.27
CA ALA A 138 34.40 0.11 3.73
C ALA A 138 34.22 -0.30 2.26
N HIS A 139 35.22 0.01 1.43
CA HIS A 139 35.23 -0.26 -0.02
C HIS A 139 34.07 0.39 -0.81
N THR A 140 33.49 1.46 -0.29
CA THR A 140 32.50 2.29 -1.00
C THR A 140 33.04 3.70 -1.25
N ALA A 141 32.28 4.54 -1.97
CA ALA A 141 32.63 5.94 -2.20
C ALA A 141 32.74 6.77 -0.90
N PHE A 142 32.05 6.35 0.17
CA PHE A 142 32.12 6.98 1.50
C PHE A 142 33.31 6.51 2.35
N HIS A 143 34.14 5.57 1.89
CA HIS A 143 35.28 5.08 2.66
C HIS A 143 36.32 6.19 2.96
N GLY A 144 36.90 6.16 4.15
CA GLY A 144 38.00 7.04 4.56
C GLY A 144 37.50 8.19 5.44
N PRO A 145 38.05 9.41 5.32
CA PRO A 145 37.61 10.54 6.13
C PRO A 145 36.09 10.81 6.09
N PRO A 146 35.37 10.67 4.95
CA PRO A 146 33.91 10.88 4.91
C PRO A 146 33.12 9.95 5.85
N SER A 147 33.51 8.68 5.96
CA SER A 147 32.79 7.73 6.82
C SER A 147 32.84 8.11 8.29
N GLU A 148 33.92 8.77 8.72
CA GLU A 148 34.12 9.20 10.11
C GLU A 148 33.20 10.36 10.53
N VAL A 149 32.49 11.00 9.59
CA VAL A 149 31.41 11.96 9.88
C VAL A 149 30.21 11.25 10.51
N TYR A 150 29.99 9.97 10.19
CA TYR A 150 28.78 9.23 10.57
C TYR A 150 28.91 8.35 11.81
N VAL A 151 30.01 8.45 12.56
CA VAL A 151 30.27 7.65 13.78
C VAL A 151 29.12 7.66 14.79
N ASN A 152 28.37 8.77 14.87
CA ASN A 152 27.25 8.94 15.79
C ASN A 152 25.87 8.93 15.10
N ALA A 153 25.80 8.84 13.77
CA ALA A 153 24.57 9.07 13.01
C ALA A 153 23.45 8.08 13.40
N TRP A 154 23.74 6.78 13.43
CA TRP A 154 22.78 5.75 13.85
C TRP A 154 22.27 5.98 15.28
N SER A 155 23.13 6.43 16.20
CA SER A 155 22.69 6.77 17.56
C SER A 155 21.66 7.91 17.59
N VAL A 156 21.80 8.89 16.68
CA VAL A 156 20.84 10.00 16.54
C VAL A 156 19.53 9.48 15.97
N VAL A 157 19.58 8.59 14.97
CA VAL A 157 18.39 7.91 14.41
C VAL A 157 17.63 7.16 15.51
N LYS A 158 18.31 6.36 16.34
CA LYS A 158 17.67 5.64 17.45
C LYS A 158 16.99 6.57 18.45
N ARG A 159 17.65 7.67 18.84
CA ARG A 159 17.04 8.69 19.72
C ARG A 159 15.82 9.36 19.09
N LEU A 160 15.88 9.67 17.79
CA LEU A 160 14.77 10.26 17.06
C LEU A 160 13.56 9.31 17.01
N ILE A 161 13.78 8.03 16.70
CA ILE A 161 12.72 7.00 16.66
C ILE A 161 12.10 6.81 18.04
N SER A 162 12.91 6.77 19.11
CA SER A 162 12.41 6.72 20.49
C SER A 162 11.48 7.90 20.79
N ARG A 163 11.89 9.13 20.44
CA ARG A 163 11.05 10.33 20.62
C ARG A 163 9.77 10.22 19.79
N CYS A 164 9.84 9.82 18.52
CA CYS A 164 8.63 9.59 17.72
C CYS A 164 7.67 8.61 18.41
N PHE A 165 8.18 7.49 18.90
CA PHE A 165 7.38 6.48 19.59
C PHE A 165 6.72 7.02 20.86
N GLU A 166 7.44 7.79 21.68
CA GLU A 166 6.88 8.44 22.88
C GLU A 166 5.71 9.39 22.54
N HIS A 167 5.69 9.96 21.34
CA HIS A 167 4.60 10.79 20.81
C HIS A 167 3.52 9.98 20.07
N GLY A 168 3.62 8.64 20.02
CA GLY A 168 2.68 7.76 19.34
C GLY A 168 2.83 7.74 17.82
N ILE A 169 3.99 8.18 17.31
CA ILE A 169 4.36 8.22 15.90
C ILE A 169 5.25 7.00 15.61
N GLY A 170 4.82 6.15 14.67
CA GLY A 170 5.62 5.04 14.17
C GLY A 170 6.64 5.50 13.12
N VAL A 171 7.74 4.78 12.96
CA VAL A 171 8.78 5.12 11.97
C VAL A 171 9.01 3.98 10.98
N LEU A 172 8.81 4.26 9.69
CA LEU A 172 9.28 3.40 8.60
C LEU A 172 10.73 3.81 8.31
N ILE A 173 11.68 2.91 8.57
CA ILE A 173 13.08 3.16 8.22
C ILE A 173 13.24 2.85 6.73
N ASP A 174 13.62 3.84 5.95
CA ASP A 174 13.87 3.68 4.52
C ASP A 174 15.36 3.72 4.24
N LEU A 175 15.93 2.59 3.77
CA LEU A 175 17.31 2.53 3.29
C LEU A 175 17.38 3.19 1.91
N HIS A 176 17.17 4.50 1.91
CA HIS A 176 16.99 5.35 0.76
C HIS A 176 18.25 5.41 -0.10
N GLY A 177 19.40 5.59 0.54
CA GLY A 177 20.72 5.49 -0.08
C GLY A 177 21.34 4.13 0.15
N VAL A 178 21.14 3.20 -0.76
CA VAL A 178 21.83 1.89 -0.78
C VAL A 178 23.26 2.01 -1.33
N PRO A 179 24.19 1.10 -0.98
CA PRO A 179 25.51 1.05 -1.60
C PRO A 179 25.41 0.95 -3.14
N GLY A 180 26.11 1.84 -3.84
CA GLY A 180 26.09 1.91 -5.31
C GLY A 180 24.83 2.56 -5.92
N GLY A 181 23.80 2.86 -5.12
CA GLY A 181 22.55 3.45 -5.60
C GLY A 181 21.63 2.45 -6.31
N ALA A 182 20.33 2.49 -5.97
CA ALA A 182 19.29 1.71 -6.65
C ALA A 182 18.81 2.39 -7.95
N ASN A 183 19.15 3.68 -8.11
CA ASN A 183 18.85 4.53 -9.26
C ASN A 183 20.01 5.46 -9.59
N HIS A 184 19.80 6.33 -10.58
CA HIS A 184 20.81 7.23 -11.13
C HIS A 184 20.94 8.56 -10.37
N GLU A 185 20.07 8.79 -9.39
CA GLU A 185 19.86 10.10 -8.80
C GLU A 185 20.79 10.35 -7.61
N THR A 186 21.07 11.63 -7.35
CA THR A 186 21.99 12.02 -6.29
C THR A 186 21.47 11.78 -4.87
N HIS A 187 20.17 11.51 -4.71
CA HIS A 187 19.57 11.10 -3.45
C HIS A 187 19.97 9.68 -3.00
N SER A 188 20.81 8.97 -3.76
CA SER A 188 21.58 7.82 -3.26
C SER A 188 22.84 8.22 -2.47
N GLY A 189 23.14 9.51 -2.35
CA GLY A 189 24.30 10.07 -1.66
C GLY A 189 25.53 10.30 -2.52
N THR A 190 25.55 9.82 -3.78
CA THR A 190 26.67 9.97 -4.73
C THR A 190 26.24 10.62 -6.03
N SER A 191 27.14 11.36 -6.69
CA SER A 191 26.93 11.92 -8.04
C SER A 191 27.37 10.96 -9.16
N SER A 192 27.23 9.64 -8.96
CA SER A 192 27.73 8.63 -9.92
C SER A 192 26.95 8.61 -11.23
N GLY A 193 25.67 9.03 -11.21
CA GLY A 193 24.75 8.91 -12.33
C GLY A 193 24.37 7.46 -12.68
N LYS A 194 24.61 6.51 -11.78
CA LYS A 194 24.51 5.07 -12.04
C LYS A 194 23.78 4.35 -10.92
N ALA A 195 22.96 3.37 -11.30
CA ALA A 195 22.34 2.41 -10.40
C ALA A 195 23.25 1.18 -10.20
N GLU A 196 24.36 1.35 -9.49
CA GLU A 196 25.42 0.33 -9.39
C GLU A 196 25.09 -0.80 -8.40
N LEU A 197 24.04 -0.67 -7.58
CA LEU A 197 23.57 -1.77 -6.71
C LEU A 197 23.33 -3.03 -7.56
N TRP A 198 22.61 -2.87 -8.68
CA TRP A 198 22.17 -3.97 -9.51
C TRP A 198 23.32 -4.52 -10.35
N GLY A 199 23.51 -5.84 -10.30
CA GLY A 199 24.61 -6.52 -11.00
C GLY A 199 25.97 -6.42 -10.31
N ASN A 200 26.08 -5.73 -9.17
CA ASN A 200 27.30 -5.70 -8.36
C ASN A 200 27.13 -6.54 -7.09
N GLY A 201 27.71 -7.74 -7.07
CA GLY A 201 27.61 -8.66 -5.94
C GLY A 201 28.15 -8.10 -4.61
N PHE A 202 29.14 -7.21 -4.66
CA PHE A 202 29.66 -6.56 -3.45
C PHE A 202 28.65 -5.55 -2.87
N PHE A 203 28.04 -4.72 -3.71
CA PHE A 203 27.04 -3.76 -3.24
C PHE A 203 25.76 -4.43 -2.78
N LEU A 204 25.31 -5.51 -3.45
CA LEU A 204 24.19 -6.33 -2.97
C LEU A 204 24.48 -6.96 -1.60
N ASP A 205 25.66 -7.56 -1.39
CA ASP A 205 26.04 -8.11 -0.09
C ASP A 205 26.07 -7.03 1.01
N LEU A 206 26.65 -5.85 0.71
CA LEU A 206 26.70 -4.76 1.66
C LEU A 206 25.30 -4.21 2.00
N ALA A 207 24.43 -4.04 1.01
CA ALA A 207 23.03 -3.66 1.21
C ALA A 207 22.30 -4.69 2.09
N THR A 208 22.50 -5.99 1.81
CA THR A 208 21.99 -7.08 2.63
C THR A 208 22.47 -6.95 4.09
N ARG A 209 23.78 -6.76 4.33
CA ARG A 209 24.30 -6.57 5.70
C ARG A 209 23.72 -5.35 6.40
N CYS A 210 23.49 -4.25 5.69
CA CYS A 210 22.85 -3.05 6.25
C CYS A 210 21.43 -3.37 6.73
N LEU A 211 20.62 -4.01 5.90
CA LEU A 211 19.23 -4.33 6.21
C LEU A 211 19.10 -5.37 7.33
N LEU A 212 19.99 -6.37 7.37
CA LEU A 212 20.02 -7.34 8.47
C LEU A 212 20.44 -6.69 9.79
N PHE A 213 21.38 -5.74 9.77
CA PHE A 213 21.74 -4.95 10.94
C PHE A 213 20.56 -4.14 11.45
N ILE A 214 19.84 -3.45 10.56
CA ILE A 214 18.63 -2.69 10.92
C ILE A 214 17.57 -3.62 11.51
N ALA A 215 17.25 -4.74 10.84
CA ALA A 215 16.24 -5.69 11.31
C ALA A 215 16.59 -6.25 12.70
N ASP A 216 17.83 -6.66 12.92
CA ASP A 216 18.32 -7.19 14.20
C ASP A 216 18.28 -6.13 15.32
N GLU A 217 18.69 -4.88 15.03
CA GLU A 217 18.54 -3.77 15.98
C GLU A 217 17.07 -3.50 16.30
N THR A 218 16.16 -3.51 15.33
CA THR A 218 14.72 -3.28 15.59
C THR A 218 14.08 -4.36 16.45
N ALA A 219 14.60 -5.59 16.40
CA ALA A 219 14.13 -6.70 17.23
C ALA A 219 14.64 -6.60 18.67
N ARG A 220 15.83 -6.05 18.89
CA ARG A 220 16.55 -6.09 20.18
C ARG A 220 16.56 -4.77 20.95
N ASP A 221 16.66 -3.63 20.26
CA ASP A 221 16.87 -2.32 20.89
C ASP A 221 15.52 -1.66 21.27
N PRO A 222 15.26 -1.40 22.56
CA PRO A 222 14.03 -0.73 22.99
C PRO A 222 13.82 0.67 22.38
N GLN A 223 14.88 1.38 21.99
CA GLN A 223 14.77 2.68 21.33
C GLN A 223 14.11 2.57 19.95
N LEU A 224 14.12 1.38 19.35
CA LEU A 224 13.52 1.08 18.05
C LEU A 224 12.14 0.42 18.16
N ALA A 225 11.52 0.42 19.35
CA ALA A 225 10.17 -0.13 19.55
C ALA A 225 9.09 0.56 18.69
N GLY A 226 9.34 1.79 18.24
CA GLY A 226 8.48 2.56 17.35
C GLY A 226 8.54 2.20 15.86
N VAL A 227 9.36 1.23 15.46
CA VAL A 227 9.55 0.91 14.04
C VAL A 227 8.35 0.13 13.47
N ILE A 228 7.74 0.69 12.43
CA ILE A 228 6.58 0.10 11.72
C ILE A 228 6.96 -0.77 10.54
N GLY A 229 8.21 -0.69 10.08
CA GLY A 229 8.73 -1.48 8.99
C GLY A 229 10.11 -1.01 8.55
N VAL A 230 10.70 -1.77 7.63
CA VAL A 230 11.96 -1.43 6.97
C VAL A 230 11.75 -1.50 5.47
N GLN A 231 12.14 -0.45 4.76
CA GLN A 231 12.16 -0.42 3.31
C GLN A 231 13.53 -0.79 2.77
N LEU A 232 13.53 -1.73 1.81
CA LEU A 232 14.77 -2.35 1.31
C LEU A 232 15.60 -1.37 0.47
N CYS A 233 14.94 -0.58 -0.38
CA CYS A 233 15.54 0.49 -1.15
C CYS A 233 14.47 1.49 -1.63
N ASN A 234 14.90 2.71 -1.92
CA ASN A 234 14.06 3.75 -2.51
C ASN A 234 14.16 3.74 -4.04
N GLU A 235 13.01 3.89 -4.72
CA GLU A 235 12.90 4.15 -6.17
C GLU A 235 13.89 3.37 -7.04
N ALA A 236 13.85 2.04 -6.98
CA ALA A 236 14.66 1.21 -7.88
C ALA A 236 14.39 1.58 -9.35
N ILE A 237 15.40 1.49 -10.22
CA ILE A 237 15.18 1.62 -11.67
C ILE A 237 14.18 0.56 -12.16
N ILE A 238 13.61 0.79 -13.34
CA ILE A 238 12.66 -0.15 -13.96
C ILE A 238 13.36 -1.48 -14.26
N ASP A 239 12.80 -2.55 -13.71
CA ASP A 239 13.17 -3.96 -13.95
C ASP A 239 14.70 -4.24 -13.97
N PRO A 240 15.43 -3.90 -12.90
CA PRO A 240 16.85 -4.22 -12.83
C PRO A 240 17.02 -5.74 -12.68
N PRO A 241 18.00 -6.36 -13.36
CA PRO A 241 18.28 -7.79 -13.20
C PRO A 241 18.57 -8.14 -11.73
N GLY A 242 17.92 -9.18 -11.22
CA GLY A 242 18.16 -9.68 -9.86
C GLY A 242 17.39 -8.96 -8.75
N MET A 243 16.60 -7.91 -9.06
CA MET A 243 15.89 -7.13 -8.04
C MET A 243 14.92 -7.98 -7.21
N TYR A 244 14.03 -8.71 -7.88
CA TYR A 244 13.03 -9.53 -7.20
C TYR A 244 13.64 -10.77 -6.53
N GLU A 245 14.73 -11.30 -7.08
CA GLU A 245 15.54 -12.35 -6.44
C GLU A 245 16.19 -11.84 -5.14
N TRP A 246 16.70 -10.61 -5.15
CA TRP A 246 17.25 -9.98 -3.95
C TRP A 246 16.16 -9.63 -2.93
N TYR A 247 15.01 -9.10 -3.36
CA TYR A 247 13.86 -8.89 -2.48
C TYR A 247 13.41 -10.20 -1.82
N ASN A 248 13.33 -11.29 -2.58
CA ASN A 248 13.02 -12.62 -2.04
C ASN A 248 14.01 -13.06 -0.95
N ASP A 249 15.31 -12.95 -1.22
CA ASP A 249 16.36 -13.32 -0.27
C ASP A 249 16.27 -12.45 1.00
N MET A 250 16.07 -11.14 0.85
CA MET A 250 15.90 -10.22 1.98
C MET A 250 14.68 -10.53 2.84
N ILE A 251 13.51 -10.78 2.23
CA ILE A 251 12.30 -11.15 2.95
C ILE A 251 12.52 -12.41 3.78
N GLN A 252 13.19 -13.43 3.24
CA GLN A 252 13.49 -14.66 3.97
C GLN A 252 14.42 -14.42 5.16
N ARG A 253 15.50 -13.67 4.96
CA ARG A 253 16.49 -13.40 6.02
C ARG A 253 15.92 -12.52 7.13
N ILE A 254 15.16 -11.48 6.79
CA ILE A 254 14.50 -10.63 7.78
C ILE A 254 13.42 -11.43 8.54
N SER A 255 12.68 -12.30 7.84
CA SER A 255 11.70 -13.19 8.49
C SER A 255 12.35 -14.13 9.51
N ALA A 256 13.61 -14.53 9.31
CA ALA A 256 14.35 -15.34 10.28
C ALA A 256 14.78 -14.55 11.53
N ILE A 257 14.79 -13.22 11.48
CA ILE A 257 15.09 -12.33 12.60
C ILE A 257 13.79 -11.93 13.33
N ASP A 258 12.84 -11.33 12.61
CA ASP A 258 11.52 -10.95 13.11
C ASP A 258 10.46 -11.10 12.00
N ALA A 259 9.80 -12.26 11.95
CA ALA A 259 8.71 -12.54 11.00
C ALA A 259 7.49 -11.60 11.14
N SER A 260 7.41 -10.80 12.21
CA SER A 260 6.34 -9.82 12.39
C SER A 260 6.68 -8.44 11.85
N LEU A 261 7.94 -8.17 11.45
CA LEU A 261 8.40 -6.88 10.93
C LEU A 261 7.95 -6.70 9.48
N PRO A 262 7.16 -5.66 9.14
CA PRO A 262 6.81 -5.39 7.75
C PRO A 262 8.02 -4.98 6.92
N VAL A 263 8.13 -5.59 5.74
CA VAL A 263 9.15 -5.27 4.75
C VAL A 263 8.50 -4.50 3.61
N TYR A 264 9.00 -3.30 3.35
CA TYR A 264 8.55 -2.45 2.25
C TYR A 264 9.52 -2.61 1.07
N ILE A 265 8.99 -2.80 -0.13
CA ILE A 265 9.77 -2.91 -1.36
C ILE A 265 9.43 -1.76 -2.30
N SER A 266 10.42 -1.18 -2.98
CA SER A 266 10.15 -0.25 -4.07
C SER A 266 9.43 -0.99 -5.20
N ASP A 267 8.42 -0.35 -5.77
CA ASP A 267 7.72 -0.86 -6.94
C ASP A 267 8.55 -0.86 -8.24
N GLY A 268 9.73 -0.24 -8.25
CA GLY A 268 10.56 -0.10 -9.44
C GLY A 268 9.84 0.63 -10.59
N TRP A 269 8.92 1.53 -10.25
CA TRP A 269 8.02 2.23 -11.18
C TRP A 269 7.05 1.31 -11.96
N ASP A 270 6.84 0.08 -11.50
CA ASP A 270 5.84 -0.87 -11.99
C ASP A 270 5.06 -1.48 -10.82
N LEU A 271 4.06 -0.73 -10.34
CA LEU A 271 3.19 -1.15 -9.24
C LEU A 271 2.47 -2.47 -9.53
N GLY A 272 2.06 -2.72 -10.77
CA GLY A 272 1.36 -3.94 -11.15
C GLY A 272 2.22 -5.18 -10.92
N ARG A 273 3.49 -5.12 -11.37
CA ARG A 273 4.45 -6.21 -11.17
C ARG A 273 4.86 -6.36 -9.71
N ALA A 274 5.10 -5.27 -9.00
CA ALA A 274 5.44 -5.31 -7.58
C ALA A 274 4.29 -5.88 -6.72
N ALA A 275 3.04 -5.54 -7.04
CA ALA A 275 1.87 -6.09 -6.37
C ALA A 275 1.68 -7.58 -6.69
N ALA A 276 1.94 -8.01 -7.93
CA ALA A 276 1.97 -9.43 -8.29
C ALA A 276 3.06 -10.22 -7.53
N PHE A 277 4.23 -9.60 -7.33
CA PHE A 277 5.30 -10.18 -6.52
C PHE A 277 4.88 -10.35 -5.05
N THR A 278 4.36 -9.29 -4.40
CA THR A 278 3.94 -9.39 -2.98
C THR A 278 2.80 -10.38 -2.77
N ARG A 279 1.91 -10.50 -3.76
CA ARG A 279 0.86 -11.53 -3.79
C ARG A 279 1.42 -12.95 -3.67
N ALA A 280 2.55 -13.24 -4.31
CA ALA A 280 3.20 -14.55 -4.20
C ALA A 280 3.80 -14.82 -2.81
N TYR A 281 4.22 -13.78 -2.07
CA TYR A 281 4.78 -13.91 -0.71
C TYR A 281 3.72 -13.96 0.38
N ASN A 282 2.77 -13.03 0.32
CA ASN A 282 1.70 -12.89 1.29
C ASN A 282 0.61 -13.92 1.03
N ASN A 283 0.99 -15.19 0.90
CA ASN A 283 0.13 -16.29 0.53
C ASN A 283 -0.05 -17.24 1.74
N PRO A 284 -1.28 -17.64 2.09
CA PRO A 284 -1.57 -18.46 3.25
C PRO A 284 -0.97 -19.87 3.21
N SER A 285 -0.64 -20.41 2.03
CA SER A 285 -0.01 -21.72 1.86
C SER A 285 1.45 -21.76 2.34
N PHE A 286 2.09 -20.60 2.55
CA PHE A 286 3.42 -20.52 3.12
C PHE A 286 3.40 -20.29 4.63
N PRO A 287 4.43 -20.75 5.37
CA PRO A 287 4.57 -20.43 6.79
C PRO A 287 4.58 -18.90 7.00
N PRO A 288 4.17 -18.42 8.19
CA PRO A 288 4.22 -17.00 8.52
C PRO A 288 5.62 -16.42 8.25
N LYS A 289 5.65 -15.34 7.47
CA LYS A 289 6.83 -14.54 7.11
C LYS A 289 6.47 -13.07 7.36
N CYS A 290 7.47 -12.18 7.24
CA CYS A 290 7.27 -10.74 7.20
C CYS A 290 6.12 -10.39 6.24
N PRO A 291 5.15 -9.55 6.65
CA PRO A 291 4.21 -8.99 5.69
C PRO A 291 4.97 -8.08 4.72
N VAL A 292 4.75 -8.28 3.43
CA VAL A 292 5.42 -7.51 2.38
C VAL A 292 4.47 -6.45 1.84
N ILE A 293 4.89 -5.19 1.87
CA ILE A 293 4.12 -4.03 1.40
C ILE A 293 4.87 -3.40 0.22
N VAL A 294 4.15 -3.02 -0.82
CA VAL A 294 4.74 -2.24 -1.93
C VAL A 294 4.75 -0.78 -1.54
N ASP A 295 5.92 -0.14 -1.58
CA ASP A 295 6.04 1.32 -1.59
C ASP A 295 6.00 1.84 -3.04
N THR A 296 5.08 2.78 -3.30
CA THR A 296 4.92 3.45 -4.59
C THR A 296 4.84 4.96 -4.40
N HIS A 297 5.35 5.71 -5.37
CA HIS A 297 5.41 7.17 -5.33
C HIS A 297 4.47 7.80 -6.36
N LYS A 298 3.89 8.95 -6.03
CA LYS A 298 2.90 9.64 -6.88
C LYS A 298 3.26 11.12 -7.03
N TYR A 299 3.96 11.41 -8.12
CA TYR A 299 4.31 12.77 -8.55
C TYR A 299 3.69 13.09 -9.90
N TRP A 300 3.31 14.35 -10.09
CA TRP A 300 2.55 14.83 -11.25
C TRP A 300 3.24 16.00 -11.98
N THR A 301 4.45 16.34 -11.55
CA THR A 301 5.18 17.53 -12.02
C THR A 301 6.39 17.20 -12.90
N PHE A 302 6.74 15.93 -13.07
CA PHE A 302 7.97 15.52 -13.75
C PHE A 302 7.69 14.99 -15.17
N ASP A 303 6.77 14.05 -15.33
CA ASP A 303 6.53 13.39 -16.61
C ASP A 303 5.68 14.25 -17.57
N GLU A 304 6.01 14.25 -18.87
CA GLU A 304 5.24 14.95 -19.91
C GLU A 304 3.75 14.54 -19.93
N LYS A 305 3.47 13.26 -19.64
CA LYS A 305 2.09 12.72 -19.56
C LYS A 305 1.23 13.48 -18.54
N ASP A 306 1.84 14.06 -17.51
CA ASP A 306 1.16 14.80 -16.45
C ASP A 306 1.31 16.31 -16.66
N THR A 307 2.50 16.79 -17.01
CA THR A 307 2.76 18.23 -17.20
C THR A 307 2.00 18.84 -18.39
N SER A 308 1.58 18.01 -19.36
CA SER A 308 0.78 18.43 -20.51
C SER A 308 -0.72 18.64 -20.19
N ARG A 309 -1.18 18.22 -19.01
CA ARG A 309 -2.60 18.25 -18.59
C ARG A 309 -2.92 19.44 -17.71
N SER A 310 -4.20 19.76 -17.58
CA SER A 310 -4.71 20.76 -16.65
C SER A 310 -4.81 20.23 -15.21
N PRO A 311 -4.82 21.10 -14.18
CA PRO A 311 -5.05 20.68 -12.80
C PRO A 311 -6.39 19.96 -12.64
N PHE A 312 -7.43 20.38 -13.38
CA PHE A 312 -8.74 19.73 -13.37
C PHE A 312 -8.64 18.25 -13.78
N GLU A 313 -7.94 17.97 -14.88
CA GLU A 313 -7.77 16.59 -15.38
C GLU A 313 -6.96 15.73 -14.42
N ILE A 314 -5.93 16.28 -13.77
CA ILE A 314 -5.12 15.58 -12.77
C ILE A 314 -5.96 15.28 -11.53
N ILE A 315 -6.71 16.26 -11.01
CA ILE A 315 -7.61 16.10 -9.86
C ILE A 315 -8.66 15.01 -10.13
N GLU A 316 -9.22 14.96 -11.33
CA GLU A 316 -10.17 13.90 -11.69
C GLU A 316 -9.50 12.52 -11.78
N GLN A 317 -8.29 12.40 -12.33
CA GLN A 317 -7.58 11.12 -12.37
C GLN A 317 -7.29 10.59 -10.97
N VAL A 318 -6.79 11.45 -10.07
CA VAL A 318 -6.40 11.06 -8.70
C VAL A 318 -7.49 10.25 -8.02
N LYS A 319 -8.76 10.60 -8.20
CA LYS A 319 -9.92 9.91 -7.60
C LYS A 319 -10.03 8.44 -7.99
N SER A 320 -9.41 8.04 -9.11
CA SER A 320 -9.40 6.69 -9.65
C SER A 320 -8.03 6.01 -9.61
N GLU A 321 -7.01 6.69 -9.07
CA GLU A 321 -5.61 6.25 -9.05
C GLU A 321 -5.44 4.93 -8.27
N LEU A 322 -4.31 4.25 -8.48
CA LEU A 322 -4.08 2.84 -8.10
C LEU A 322 -5.08 1.88 -8.77
N PRO A 323 -5.28 1.96 -10.10
CA PRO A 323 -6.16 1.03 -10.83
C PRO A 323 -5.70 -0.43 -10.75
N GLU A 324 -4.43 -0.67 -10.46
CA GLU A 324 -3.85 -1.99 -10.21
C GLU A 324 -4.51 -2.67 -9.00
N LEU A 325 -4.93 -1.88 -8.00
CA LEU A 325 -5.64 -2.34 -6.79
C LEU A 325 -7.14 -2.48 -7.03
N ASN A 326 -7.49 -3.29 -8.02
CA ASN A 326 -8.87 -3.65 -8.32
C ASN A 326 -9.28 -4.97 -7.64
N SER A 327 -10.57 -5.31 -7.73
CA SER A 327 -11.16 -6.47 -7.05
C SER A 327 -10.62 -7.84 -7.50
N SER A 328 -9.84 -7.92 -8.58
CA SER A 328 -9.15 -9.17 -8.96
C SER A 328 -7.85 -9.39 -8.19
N LEU A 329 -7.36 -8.35 -7.49
CA LEU A 329 -6.08 -8.37 -6.80
C LEU A 329 -6.22 -8.25 -5.28
N VAL A 330 -7.11 -7.36 -4.80
CA VAL A 330 -7.31 -7.04 -3.37
C VAL A 330 -8.73 -7.38 -2.91
N GLY A 331 -8.94 -7.46 -1.59
CA GLY A 331 -10.26 -7.50 -0.97
C GLY A 331 -10.87 -8.88 -0.76
N ASP A 332 -10.18 -9.96 -1.14
CA ASP A 332 -10.62 -11.35 -0.97
C ASP A 332 -9.40 -12.28 -0.78
N VAL A 333 -8.85 -12.33 0.43
CA VAL A 333 -7.61 -13.04 0.76
C VAL A 333 -7.75 -14.54 0.54
N PHE A 334 -8.89 -15.11 0.90
CA PHE A 334 -9.18 -16.54 0.76
C PHE A 334 -9.27 -16.94 -0.71
N ALA A 335 -10.10 -16.29 -1.53
CA ALA A 335 -10.24 -16.67 -2.94
C ALA A 335 -8.96 -16.37 -3.73
N HIS A 336 -8.27 -15.28 -3.39
CA HIS A 336 -7.02 -14.92 -4.02
C HIS A 336 -5.84 -15.79 -3.59
N GLN A 337 -5.96 -16.48 -2.44
CA GLN A 337 -4.84 -17.11 -1.75
C GLN A 337 -3.66 -16.12 -1.60
N ALA A 338 -3.99 -14.87 -1.28
CA ALA A 338 -3.00 -13.82 -1.14
C ALA A 338 -3.56 -12.55 -0.50
N ALA A 339 -2.71 -11.80 0.19
CA ALA A 339 -2.97 -10.44 0.66
C ALA A 339 -2.05 -9.43 -0.02
N VAL A 340 -2.57 -8.27 -0.38
CA VAL A 340 -1.79 -7.19 -1.00
C VAL A 340 -1.95 -5.92 -0.18
N GLY A 341 -0.82 -5.26 0.11
CA GLY A 341 -0.77 -3.97 0.77
C GLY A 341 0.12 -3.02 -0.02
N VAL A 342 -0.36 -1.80 -0.24
CA VAL A 342 0.37 -0.73 -0.94
C VAL A 342 0.42 0.50 -0.06
N TYR A 343 1.57 1.15 0.01
CA TYR A 343 1.82 2.37 0.74
C TYR A 343 2.26 3.45 -0.23
N ILE A 344 1.75 4.68 -0.04
CA ILE A 344 2.21 5.83 -0.82
C ILE A 344 3.38 6.47 -0.07
N GLY A 345 4.60 5.99 -0.30
CA GLY A 345 5.78 6.47 0.43
C GLY A 345 6.09 7.92 0.15
N GLU A 346 5.83 8.38 -1.06
CA GLU A 346 6.07 9.77 -1.44
C GLU A 346 4.98 10.30 -2.37
N TYR A 347 4.52 11.52 -2.07
CA TYR A 347 3.66 12.34 -2.92
C TYR A 347 3.78 13.81 -2.48
N SER A 348 3.40 14.75 -3.34
CA SER A 348 3.37 16.17 -3.03
C SER A 348 2.16 16.88 -3.66
N LEU A 349 2.04 18.20 -3.47
CA LEU A 349 1.07 19.02 -4.19
C LEU A 349 1.68 19.72 -5.41
N ALA A 350 2.93 19.39 -5.75
CA ALA A 350 3.63 20.05 -6.85
C ALA A 350 3.02 19.66 -8.19
N LEU A 351 2.64 20.69 -8.96
CA LEU A 351 2.21 20.59 -10.34
C LEU A 351 3.07 21.55 -11.17
N ALA A 352 3.41 21.13 -12.38
CA ALA A 352 4.31 21.89 -13.23
C ALA A 352 3.71 23.25 -13.67
N PRO A 353 4.54 24.26 -13.97
CA PRO A 353 4.05 25.54 -14.50
C PRO A 353 3.17 25.38 -15.76
N GLN A 354 3.48 24.40 -16.60
CA GLN A 354 2.73 24.03 -17.81
C GLN A 354 1.32 23.54 -17.47
N THR A 355 1.19 22.78 -16.38
CA THR A 355 -0.09 22.34 -15.83
C THR A 355 -0.87 23.56 -15.33
N TRP A 356 -0.27 24.39 -14.48
CA TRP A 356 -0.93 25.58 -13.95
C TRP A 356 -1.35 26.58 -15.03
N GLY A 357 -0.60 26.69 -16.13
CA GLY A 357 -0.94 27.53 -17.29
C GLY A 357 -2.23 27.13 -18.02
N LYS A 358 -2.82 25.97 -17.69
CA LYS A 358 -4.09 25.46 -18.23
C LYS A 358 -5.27 25.67 -17.26
N ALA A 359 -5.09 26.45 -16.21
CA ALA A 359 -6.16 26.88 -15.31
C ALA A 359 -6.11 28.41 -15.10
N PRO A 360 -7.25 29.04 -14.76
CA PRO A 360 -7.26 30.44 -14.34
C PRO A 360 -6.39 30.65 -13.09
N ALA A 361 -5.52 31.66 -13.11
CA ALA A 361 -4.53 31.88 -12.05
C ALA A 361 -5.17 32.18 -10.68
N ASP A 362 -6.35 32.82 -10.66
CA ASP A 362 -7.14 33.12 -9.47
C ASP A 362 -7.74 31.87 -8.80
N GLN A 363 -7.76 30.73 -9.49
CA GLN A 363 -8.27 29.46 -8.97
C GLN A 363 -7.17 28.56 -8.37
N LYS A 364 -5.89 28.96 -8.46
CA LYS A 364 -4.76 28.10 -8.05
C LYS A 364 -4.92 27.55 -6.63
N ASP A 365 -5.25 28.40 -5.66
CA ASP A 365 -5.33 27.99 -4.25
C ASP A 365 -6.47 27.00 -3.98
N ASP A 366 -7.64 27.23 -4.59
CA ASP A 366 -8.79 26.32 -4.50
C ASP A 366 -8.53 24.99 -5.20
N LEU A 367 -7.88 25.01 -6.37
CA LEU A 367 -7.48 23.81 -7.09
C LEU A 367 -6.41 23.01 -6.34
N MET A 368 -5.43 23.68 -5.73
CA MET A 368 -4.41 23.03 -4.91
C MET A 368 -5.03 22.34 -3.69
N LYS A 369 -6.02 22.98 -3.06
CA LYS A 369 -6.82 22.36 -1.99
C LYS A 369 -7.61 21.16 -2.48
N LYS A 370 -8.33 21.27 -3.60
CA LYS A 370 -9.07 20.15 -4.20
C LYS A 370 -8.15 18.98 -4.55
N PHE A 371 -6.95 19.26 -5.06
CA PHE A 371 -5.96 18.28 -5.41
C PHE A 371 -5.44 17.51 -4.19
N GLY A 372 -5.00 18.22 -3.14
CA GLY A 372 -4.54 17.56 -1.91
C GLY A 372 -5.64 16.74 -1.23
N LEU A 373 -6.89 17.22 -1.24
CA LEU A 373 -8.02 16.50 -0.66
C LEU A 373 -8.40 15.26 -1.48
N ALA A 374 -8.33 15.33 -2.81
CA ALA A 374 -8.54 14.16 -3.69
C ALA A 374 -7.47 13.09 -3.45
N GLN A 375 -6.20 13.49 -3.31
CA GLN A 375 -5.10 12.59 -2.96
C GLN A 375 -5.34 11.96 -1.58
N SER A 376 -5.61 12.78 -0.55
CA SER A 376 -5.90 12.33 0.82
C SER A 376 -7.03 11.29 0.85
N GLN A 377 -8.14 11.55 0.16
CA GLN A 377 -9.28 10.64 0.12
C GLN A 377 -8.95 9.32 -0.59
N THR A 378 -8.22 9.38 -1.70
CA THR A 378 -7.87 8.20 -2.50
C THR A 378 -6.93 7.29 -1.70
N TRP A 379 -5.88 7.85 -1.10
CA TRP A 379 -4.92 7.09 -0.28
C TRP A 379 -5.60 6.45 0.93
N GLN A 380 -6.47 7.18 1.62
CA GLN A 380 -7.22 6.66 2.77
C GLN A 380 -8.17 5.50 2.43
N THR A 381 -8.58 5.40 1.16
CA THR A 381 -9.52 4.37 0.72
C THR A 381 -8.82 3.14 0.15
N LYS A 382 -7.66 3.32 -0.50
CA LYS A 382 -7.00 2.27 -1.29
C LYS A 382 -5.64 1.80 -0.76
N ALA A 383 -4.93 2.64 -0.01
CA ALA A 383 -3.59 2.34 0.48
C ALA A 383 -3.59 2.03 1.97
N CYS A 384 -2.55 1.35 2.44
CA CYS A 384 -2.29 1.10 3.87
C CYS A 384 -1.86 2.38 4.61
N GLY A 385 -1.51 3.44 3.87
CA GLY A 385 -1.05 4.70 4.38
C GLY A 385 -0.40 5.56 3.31
N SER A 386 0.05 6.74 3.72
CA SER A 386 0.76 7.68 2.86
C SER A 386 1.71 8.58 3.65
N ALA A 387 2.89 8.90 3.09
CA ALA A 387 3.81 9.90 3.60
C ALA A 387 4.03 11.04 2.59
N PHE A 388 3.69 12.27 2.99
CA PHE A 388 3.92 13.46 2.16
C PHE A 388 5.41 13.81 2.08
N TRP A 389 5.92 14.18 0.90
CA TRP A 389 7.28 14.69 0.71
C TRP A 389 7.28 16.24 0.66
N THR A 390 7.80 16.96 1.65
CA THR A 390 8.41 16.51 2.92
C THR A 390 8.13 17.47 4.09
N PHE A 391 8.51 17.12 5.32
CA PHE A 391 8.21 17.93 6.50
C PHE A 391 9.16 19.13 6.73
N LYS A 392 10.44 18.97 6.40
CA LYS A 392 11.49 19.97 6.68
C LYS A 392 12.27 20.30 5.41
N MET A 393 12.58 21.58 5.26
CA MET A 393 13.52 22.13 4.29
C MET A 393 14.01 23.49 4.78
N GLU A 394 15.06 24.02 4.17
CA GLU A 394 15.66 25.28 4.57
C GLU A 394 14.76 26.49 4.23
N TRP A 395 14.04 26.43 3.11
CA TRP A 395 13.17 27.51 2.60
C TRP A 395 11.69 27.30 2.99
N MET A 396 11.44 27.18 4.29
CA MET A 396 10.06 27.12 4.81
C MET A 396 9.23 28.36 4.37
N PRO A 397 7.93 28.20 4.07
CA PRO A 397 7.09 27.06 4.45
C PRO A 397 7.06 25.91 3.43
N GLY A 398 7.82 25.96 2.34
CA GLY A 398 7.93 24.87 1.37
C GLY A 398 6.82 24.80 0.31
N TRP A 399 5.73 25.55 0.48
CA TRP A 399 4.59 25.60 -0.44
C TRP A 399 4.07 24.20 -0.83
N GLU A 400 4.00 23.89 -2.13
CA GLU A 400 3.56 22.60 -2.67
C GLU A 400 4.41 21.37 -2.24
N TRP A 401 5.62 21.61 -1.72
CA TRP A 401 6.52 20.59 -1.16
C TRP A 401 6.52 20.58 0.36
N GLY A 402 5.88 21.55 1.01
CA GLY A 402 5.83 21.67 2.46
C GLY A 402 4.63 20.95 3.05
N PHE A 403 4.86 19.82 3.75
CA PHE A 403 3.79 19.11 4.46
C PHE A 403 3.06 20.02 5.45
N LYS A 404 3.84 20.84 6.18
CA LYS A 404 3.29 21.81 7.12
C LYS A 404 2.38 22.83 6.46
N ALA A 405 2.87 23.49 5.41
CA ALA A 405 2.08 24.47 4.65
C ALA A 405 0.80 23.85 4.07
N SER A 406 0.93 22.67 3.45
CA SER A 406 -0.19 21.98 2.81
C SER A 406 -1.25 21.55 3.84
N THR A 407 -0.83 21.14 5.03
CA THR A 407 -1.73 20.81 6.14
C THR A 407 -2.38 22.05 6.75
N ASP A 408 -1.60 23.09 7.05
CA ASP A 408 -2.10 24.34 7.63
C ASP A 408 -3.10 25.04 6.68
N ASN A 409 -2.92 24.89 5.37
CA ASN A 409 -3.85 25.40 4.34
C ASN A 409 -5.06 24.47 4.09
N GLY A 410 -5.20 23.38 4.86
CA GLY A 410 -6.31 22.44 4.76
C GLY A 410 -6.37 21.67 3.44
N GLN A 411 -5.20 21.45 2.80
CA GLN A 411 -5.05 20.76 1.53
C GLN A 411 -4.77 19.27 1.77
N ILE A 412 -4.04 18.93 2.84
CA ILE A 412 -3.91 17.55 3.31
C ILE A 412 -4.84 17.34 4.50
N ALA A 413 -5.64 16.27 4.46
CA ALA A 413 -6.60 15.95 5.51
C ALA A 413 -6.29 14.58 6.14
N PRO A 414 -6.04 14.50 7.46
CA PRO A 414 -5.99 13.21 8.14
C PRO A 414 -7.39 12.58 8.20
N PRO A 415 -7.48 11.25 8.37
CA PRO A 415 -8.73 10.57 8.68
C PRO A 415 -9.48 11.25 9.83
N GLY A 416 -10.80 11.41 9.71
CA GLY A 416 -11.60 12.15 10.68
C GLY A 416 -11.47 11.62 12.12
N ILE A 417 -11.28 10.32 12.30
CA ILE A 417 -11.13 9.72 13.63
C ILE A 417 -9.83 10.10 14.35
N PHE A 418 -8.82 10.61 13.63
CA PHE A 418 -7.55 11.03 14.24
C PHE A 418 -7.71 12.33 15.03
N LYS A 419 -8.86 13.00 14.89
CA LYS A 419 -9.18 14.26 15.57
C LYS A 419 -10.06 14.09 16.82
N LEU A 420 -10.46 12.86 17.15
CA LEU A 420 -11.42 12.60 18.23
C LEU A 420 -10.82 12.92 19.60
N THR A 421 -11.68 13.41 20.49
CA THR A 421 -11.36 13.56 21.92
C THR A 421 -11.59 12.24 22.68
N VAL A 422 -11.08 12.17 23.91
CA VAL A 422 -11.36 11.07 24.85
C VAL A 422 -12.86 10.81 25.02
N GLY A 423 -13.66 11.88 25.18
CA GLY A 423 -15.11 11.79 25.30
C GLY A 423 -15.73 11.19 24.04
N ASN A 424 -15.34 11.68 22.86
CA ASN A 424 -15.87 11.13 21.60
C ASN A 424 -15.54 9.64 21.42
N ILE A 425 -14.34 9.20 21.79
CA ILE A 425 -13.93 7.79 21.70
C ILE A 425 -14.74 6.95 22.68
N THR A 426 -14.84 7.39 23.94
CA THR A 426 -15.61 6.69 24.99
C THR A 426 -17.08 6.53 24.59
N ASP A 427 -17.72 7.61 24.11
CA ASP A 427 -19.13 7.58 23.69
C ASP A 427 -19.34 6.63 22.51
N LYS A 428 -18.46 6.68 21.51
CA LYS A 428 -18.51 5.81 20.34
C LYS A 428 -18.28 4.34 20.68
N LEU A 429 -17.36 4.04 21.60
CA LEU A 429 -17.14 2.69 22.10
C LEU A 429 -18.36 2.18 22.87
N ALA A 430 -18.97 3.00 23.71
CA ALA A 430 -20.20 2.64 24.43
C ALA A 430 -21.37 2.36 23.47
N GLU A 431 -21.54 3.19 22.44
CA GLU A 431 -22.54 2.94 21.39
C GLU A 431 -22.25 1.65 20.63
N ALA A 432 -20.99 1.42 20.24
CA ALA A 432 -20.57 0.21 19.56
C ALA A 432 -20.86 -1.04 20.40
N ASP A 433 -20.47 -1.04 21.67
CA ASP A 433 -20.68 -2.16 22.59
C ASP A 433 -22.18 -2.44 22.78
N ALA A 434 -23.02 -1.41 22.89
CA ALA A 434 -24.47 -1.55 23.00
C ALA A 434 -25.12 -2.13 21.73
N ARG A 435 -24.58 -1.83 20.54
CA ARG A 435 -25.14 -2.24 19.24
C ARG A 435 -24.56 -3.55 18.70
N LYS A 436 -23.45 -4.05 19.27
CA LYS A 436 -22.71 -5.23 18.78
C LYS A 436 -23.63 -6.44 18.51
N GLY A 437 -24.46 -6.80 19.49
CA GLY A 437 -25.32 -7.99 19.39
C GLY A 437 -26.33 -7.89 18.23
N GLN A 438 -27.00 -6.74 18.11
CA GLN A 438 -27.96 -6.48 17.03
C GLN A 438 -27.27 -6.49 15.65
N LEU A 439 -26.08 -5.90 15.53
CA LEU A 439 -25.34 -5.84 14.28
C LEU A 439 -24.85 -7.22 13.84
N LEU A 440 -24.33 -8.03 14.77
CA LEU A 440 -23.95 -9.42 14.48
C LEU A 440 -25.15 -10.23 14.00
N GLU A 441 -26.28 -10.16 14.70
CA GLU A 441 -27.48 -10.89 14.33
C GLU A 441 -27.97 -10.49 12.93
N ALA A 442 -28.04 -9.19 12.65
CA ALA A 442 -28.43 -8.68 11.33
C ALA A 442 -27.46 -9.13 10.22
N ALA A 443 -26.15 -9.05 10.47
CA ALA A 443 -25.11 -9.43 9.51
C ALA A 443 -25.15 -10.94 9.22
N LEU A 444 -25.25 -11.77 10.27
CA LEU A 444 -25.31 -13.23 10.15
C LEU A 444 -26.59 -13.69 9.45
N ASN A 445 -27.74 -13.12 9.81
CA ASN A 445 -29.02 -13.44 9.18
C ASN A 445 -29.01 -13.05 7.70
N GLY A 446 -28.47 -11.87 7.38
CA GLY A 446 -28.33 -11.40 6.00
C GLY A 446 -27.43 -12.32 5.16
N HIS A 447 -26.27 -12.70 5.70
CA HIS A 447 -25.35 -13.64 5.05
C HIS A 447 -26.00 -15.01 4.83
N THR A 448 -26.57 -15.60 5.89
CA THR A 448 -27.23 -16.91 5.85
C THR A 448 -28.37 -16.93 4.82
N ALA A 449 -29.24 -15.92 4.83
CA ALA A 449 -30.36 -15.84 3.90
C ALA A 449 -29.89 -15.70 2.44
N TYR A 450 -28.86 -14.90 2.18
CA TYR A 450 -28.30 -14.74 0.84
C TYR A 450 -27.73 -16.06 0.30
N HIS A 451 -26.85 -16.73 1.05
CA HIS A 451 -26.21 -17.95 0.57
C HIS A 451 -27.18 -19.14 0.48
N SER A 452 -28.09 -19.27 1.44
CA SER A 452 -29.12 -20.32 1.44
C SER A 452 -30.14 -20.15 0.30
N SER A 453 -30.43 -18.91 -0.10
CA SER A 453 -31.33 -18.64 -1.24
C SER A 453 -30.63 -18.76 -2.60
N ALA A 454 -29.36 -18.38 -2.68
CA ALA A 454 -28.56 -18.49 -3.89
C ALA A 454 -28.24 -19.95 -4.26
N ASN A 455 -28.04 -20.83 -3.25
CA ASN A 455 -27.76 -22.25 -3.45
C ASN A 455 -28.61 -23.11 -2.49
N PRO A 456 -29.92 -23.28 -2.74
CA PRO A 456 -30.79 -24.06 -1.87
C PRO A 456 -30.28 -25.50 -1.71
N GLY A 457 -30.11 -25.94 -0.46
CA GLY A 457 -29.65 -27.30 -0.13
C GLY A 457 -28.14 -27.50 -0.16
N ALA A 458 -27.34 -26.49 -0.55
CA ALA A 458 -25.89 -26.54 -0.37
C ALA A 458 -25.53 -26.50 1.11
N HIS A 459 -24.45 -27.20 1.48
CA HIS A 459 -23.89 -27.12 2.83
C HIS A 459 -23.05 -25.85 2.96
N PHE A 460 -23.21 -25.17 4.09
CA PHE A 460 -22.45 -23.99 4.50
C PHE A 460 -22.05 -24.11 5.97
N GLU A 461 -21.03 -23.36 6.37
CA GLU A 461 -20.55 -23.28 7.75
C GLU A 461 -20.73 -21.86 8.30
N HIS A 462 -21.95 -21.33 8.26
CA HIS A 462 -22.31 -19.95 8.65
C HIS A 462 -21.84 -19.51 10.04
N TRP A 463 -21.55 -20.46 10.93
CA TRP A 463 -20.90 -20.18 12.20
C TRP A 463 -19.50 -19.57 12.03
N ARG A 464 -18.76 -19.90 10.95
CA ARG A 464 -17.48 -19.27 10.62
C ARG A 464 -17.60 -17.80 10.29
N TYR A 465 -18.67 -17.41 9.61
CA TYR A 465 -19.00 -16.00 9.41
C TYR A 465 -19.15 -15.29 10.75
N ALA A 466 -19.87 -15.89 11.71
CA ALA A 466 -20.01 -15.34 13.04
C ALA A 466 -18.68 -15.25 13.81
N ASP A 467 -17.80 -16.26 13.70
CA ASP A 467 -16.47 -16.25 14.31
C ASP A 467 -15.59 -15.14 13.73
N GLY A 468 -15.55 -15.04 12.40
CA GLY A 468 -14.85 -13.98 11.69
C GLY A 468 -15.37 -12.60 12.06
N TRP A 469 -16.70 -12.45 12.13
CA TRP A 469 -17.33 -11.19 12.52
C TRP A 469 -16.98 -10.80 13.96
N ASN A 470 -17.05 -11.74 14.90
CA ASN A 470 -16.69 -11.46 16.29
C ASN A 470 -15.22 -11.05 16.45
N LEU A 471 -14.30 -11.71 15.74
CA LEU A 471 -12.89 -11.36 15.78
C LEU A 471 -12.62 -10.02 15.11
N GLY A 472 -13.17 -9.78 13.91
CA GLY A 472 -13.03 -8.52 13.20
C GLY A 472 -13.56 -7.32 13.98
N TRP A 473 -14.68 -7.51 14.69
CA TRP A 473 -15.23 -6.51 15.60
C TRP A 473 -14.29 -6.22 16.76
N SER A 474 -13.80 -7.29 17.40
CA SER A 474 -12.87 -7.18 18.53
C SER A 474 -11.59 -6.44 18.14
N ASP A 475 -11.01 -6.79 17.00
CA ASP A 475 -9.79 -6.16 16.49
C ASP A 475 -10.02 -4.70 16.13
N ALA A 476 -11.08 -4.38 15.37
CA ALA A 476 -11.40 -3.00 15.00
C ALA A 476 -11.61 -2.12 16.26
N ARG A 477 -12.29 -2.65 17.27
CA ARG A 477 -12.47 -2.00 18.57
C ARG A 477 -11.14 -1.77 19.29
N THR A 478 -10.24 -2.77 19.32
CA THR A 478 -8.92 -2.65 19.95
C THR A 478 -8.06 -1.59 19.27
N PHE A 479 -8.05 -1.53 17.92
CA PHE A 479 -7.33 -0.48 17.20
C PHE A 479 -7.91 0.91 17.52
N PHE A 480 -9.23 1.04 17.54
CA PHE A 480 -9.90 2.31 17.84
C PHE A 480 -9.62 2.80 19.26
N ALA A 481 -9.59 1.90 20.24
CA ALA A 481 -9.33 2.21 21.64
C ALA A 481 -7.83 2.33 21.99
N ALA A 482 -6.91 1.99 21.08
CA ALA A 482 -5.50 1.75 21.39
C ALA A 482 -4.80 2.88 22.17
N ARG A 483 -5.12 4.14 21.86
CA ARG A 483 -4.55 5.31 22.58
C ARG A 483 -5.22 5.57 23.91
N LEU A 484 -6.53 5.33 24.01
CA LEU A 484 -7.29 5.42 25.25
C LEU A 484 -6.82 4.36 26.25
N ASP A 485 -6.62 3.13 25.76
CA ASP A 485 -6.15 1.97 26.51
C ASP A 485 -4.62 1.98 26.73
N ARG A 486 -3.93 3.03 26.26
CA ARG A 486 -2.48 3.25 26.41
C ARG A 486 -1.60 2.16 25.78
N PHE A 487 -2.12 1.42 24.81
CA PHE A 487 -1.32 0.54 23.95
C PHE A 487 -0.41 1.35 23.03
N ILE A 488 -0.88 2.51 22.59
CA ILE A 488 -0.07 3.47 21.83
C ILE A 488 0.12 4.73 22.67
N PRO A 489 1.37 5.22 22.84
CA PRO A 489 1.62 6.48 23.52
C PRO A 489 0.82 7.64 22.92
N SER A 490 0.39 8.56 23.78
CA SER A 490 -0.43 9.71 23.39
C SER A 490 -0.27 10.83 24.41
N ALA A 491 -1.01 11.93 24.25
CA ALA A 491 -1.05 13.02 25.23
C ALA A 491 -1.54 12.59 26.63
N LEU A 492 -2.11 11.38 26.78
CA LEU A 492 -2.57 10.80 28.05
C LEU A 492 -1.44 10.31 28.97
N ARG A 493 -0.22 10.88 28.88
CA ARG A 493 1.02 10.39 29.53
C ARG A 493 0.98 10.32 31.08
N SER A 494 -0.10 10.69 31.77
CA SER A 494 -0.10 10.65 33.23
C SER A 494 -0.04 9.19 33.74
N SER A 495 1.09 8.88 34.41
CA SER A 495 1.30 7.63 35.17
C SER A 495 0.36 7.53 36.38
N VAL A 496 -0.32 8.62 36.74
CA VAL A 496 -1.35 8.64 37.76
C VAL A 496 -2.63 8.05 37.18
N SER A 497 -2.72 6.73 37.19
CA SER A 497 -3.92 5.94 36.83
C SER A 497 -5.20 6.45 37.51
N SER A 498 -5.08 7.12 38.67
CA SER A 498 -6.21 7.63 39.45
C SER A 498 -6.72 9.03 39.07
N ALA A 499 -6.03 9.80 38.22
CA ALA A 499 -6.52 11.10 37.81
C ALA A 499 -7.63 10.94 36.75
N PRO A 500 -8.78 11.64 36.88
CA PRO A 500 -9.79 11.66 35.83
C PRO A 500 -9.17 12.12 34.50
N THR A 501 -9.39 11.36 33.43
CA THR A 501 -8.97 11.77 32.10
C THR A 501 -9.90 12.88 31.60
N ASP A 502 -9.35 14.01 31.15
CA ASP A 502 -10.16 15.09 30.57
C ASP A 502 -10.89 14.58 29.30
N PRO A 503 -12.23 14.55 29.27
CA PRO A 503 -12.98 14.10 28.10
C PRO A 503 -12.77 15.00 26.86
N ASN A 504 -12.30 16.24 27.04
CA ASN A 504 -12.00 17.15 25.93
C ASN A 504 -10.58 17.01 25.37
N ALA A 505 -9.72 16.21 26.02
CA ALA A 505 -8.37 15.98 25.53
C ALA A 505 -8.42 15.33 24.14
N LYS A 506 -7.79 15.98 23.15
CA LYS A 506 -7.60 15.42 21.81
C LYS A 506 -6.57 14.31 21.89
N VAL A 507 -6.95 13.10 21.52
CA VAL A 507 -6.06 11.93 21.56
C VAL A 507 -6.02 11.21 20.22
N GLY A 508 -7.09 11.28 19.43
CA GLY A 508 -7.25 10.53 18.19
C GLY A 508 -7.49 9.04 18.43
N ALA A 509 -8.05 8.37 17.43
CA ALA A 509 -8.20 6.92 17.39
C ALA A 509 -7.40 6.35 16.23
N ASP A 510 -7.06 5.06 16.28
CA ASP A 510 -6.42 4.36 15.16
C ASP A 510 -7.42 3.38 14.51
N PHE A 511 -7.17 2.97 13.26
CA PHE A 511 -7.97 1.95 12.58
C PHE A 511 -7.06 1.07 11.72
N LEU A 512 -7.55 -0.13 11.39
CA LEU A 512 -6.85 -1.09 10.51
C LEU A 512 -6.64 -0.49 9.13
N GLY A 513 -5.38 -0.32 8.72
CA GLY A 513 -5.00 0.17 7.39
C GLY A 513 -4.59 -0.95 6.45
N ALA A 514 -3.68 -1.81 6.91
CA ALA A 514 -3.22 -2.99 6.16
C ALA A 514 -4.21 -4.17 6.30
N LEU A 515 -5.48 -3.95 5.93
CA LEU A 515 -6.59 -4.86 6.24
C LEU A 515 -6.39 -6.27 5.67
N ASP A 516 -6.03 -6.41 4.41
CA ASP A 516 -5.82 -7.72 3.78
C ASP A 516 -4.69 -8.49 4.46
N LEU A 517 -3.58 -7.81 4.80
CA LEU A 517 -2.44 -8.41 5.51
C LEU A 517 -2.83 -8.83 6.93
N TRP A 518 -3.64 -8.02 7.61
CA TRP A 518 -4.16 -8.35 8.94
C TRP A 518 -5.13 -9.53 8.91
N ILE A 519 -6.04 -9.57 7.93
CA ILE A 519 -6.95 -10.70 7.70
C ILE A 519 -6.16 -11.98 7.45
N LEU A 520 -5.13 -11.95 6.59
CA LEU A 520 -4.25 -13.09 6.36
C LEU A 520 -3.63 -13.61 7.66
N LYS A 521 -3.13 -12.71 8.51
CA LYS A 521 -2.58 -13.08 9.83
C LYS A 521 -3.65 -13.77 10.68
N ARG A 522 -4.84 -13.19 10.79
CA ARG A 522 -5.94 -13.77 11.59
C ARG A 522 -6.45 -15.09 11.06
N MET A 523 -6.54 -15.25 9.75
CA MET A 523 -6.94 -16.50 9.12
C MET A 523 -5.91 -17.63 9.34
N ARG A 524 -4.61 -17.30 9.37
CA ARG A 524 -3.56 -18.26 9.74
C ARG A 524 -3.69 -18.69 11.20
N GLU A 525 -3.87 -17.73 12.12
CA GLU A 525 -4.05 -18.00 13.55
C GLU A 525 -5.32 -18.83 13.85
N ALA A 526 -6.40 -18.57 13.11
CA ALA A 526 -7.65 -19.33 13.22
C ALA A 526 -7.63 -20.66 12.43
N GLY A 527 -6.60 -20.94 11.64
CA GLY A 527 -6.50 -22.16 10.83
C GLY A 527 -7.52 -22.25 9.69
N VAL A 528 -7.97 -21.11 9.14
CA VAL A 528 -9.01 -21.01 8.10
C VAL A 528 -8.51 -20.45 6.77
N ALA A 529 -7.20 -20.18 6.63
CA ALA A 529 -6.65 -19.57 5.43
C ALA A 529 -6.44 -20.55 4.26
N ASP A 530 -6.23 -21.83 4.55
CA ASP A 530 -6.00 -22.89 3.58
C ASP A 530 -7.33 -23.48 3.11
N ALA A 531 -7.67 -23.27 1.83
CA ALA A 531 -8.91 -23.74 1.24
C ALA A 531 -9.01 -25.28 1.14
N GLN A 532 -7.88 -26.00 1.12
CA GLN A 532 -7.91 -27.46 1.11
C GLN A 532 -8.26 -28.02 2.50
N ARG A 533 -7.76 -27.38 3.55
CA ARG A 533 -8.02 -27.77 4.94
C ARG A 533 -9.35 -27.22 5.48
N CYS A 534 -9.74 -26.03 5.03
CA CYS A 534 -10.94 -25.32 5.46
C CYS A 534 -11.65 -24.69 4.23
N PRO A 535 -12.44 -25.47 3.46
CA PRO A 535 -13.11 -24.98 2.26
C PRO A 535 -14.07 -23.80 2.48
N PHE A 536 -14.59 -23.65 3.70
CA PHE A 536 -15.48 -22.55 4.10
C PHE A 536 -14.76 -21.40 4.80
N GLY A 537 -13.42 -21.34 4.73
CA GLY A 537 -12.65 -20.25 5.32
C GLY A 537 -12.99 -18.85 4.78
N TRP A 538 -13.55 -18.77 3.55
CA TRP A 538 -14.09 -17.52 3.00
C TRP A 538 -15.24 -16.95 3.84
N GLU A 539 -16.07 -17.79 4.48
CA GLU A 539 -17.16 -17.31 5.35
C GLU A 539 -16.59 -16.51 6.53
N PHE A 540 -15.47 -16.98 7.10
CA PHE A 540 -14.75 -16.26 8.15
C PHE A 540 -14.24 -14.90 7.68
N GLU A 541 -13.58 -14.82 6.52
CA GLU A 541 -13.11 -13.55 5.98
C GLU A 541 -14.27 -12.57 5.73
N HIS A 542 -15.36 -13.06 5.14
CA HIS A 542 -16.56 -12.25 4.90
C HIS A 542 -17.11 -11.67 6.21
N GLY A 543 -17.19 -12.49 7.25
CA GLY A 543 -17.58 -12.06 8.59
C GLY A 543 -16.64 -10.99 9.13
N PHE A 544 -15.32 -11.22 9.05
CA PHE A 544 -14.31 -10.29 9.53
C PHE A 544 -14.42 -8.91 8.86
N ARG A 545 -14.46 -8.87 7.52
CA ARG A 545 -14.61 -7.63 6.76
C ARG A 545 -15.93 -6.92 7.08
N ALA A 546 -17.01 -7.69 7.21
CA ALA A 546 -18.31 -7.14 7.59
C ALA A 546 -18.24 -6.45 8.95
N ALA A 547 -17.64 -7.09 9.96
CA ALA A 547 -17.50 -6.49 11.28
C ALA A 547 -16.64 -5.22 11.29
N VAL A 548 -15.52 -5.20 10.56
CA VAL A 548 -14.66 -4.00 10.44
C VAL A 548 -15.46 -2.85 9.81
N ARG A 549 -16.24 -3.13 8.75
CA ARG A 549 -17.11 -2.14 8.11
C ARG A 549 -18.23 -1.68 9.04
N ASP A 550 -18.90 -2.59 9.72
CA ASP A 550 -20.03 -2.29 10.61
C ASP A 550 -19.56 -1.45 11.82
N PHE A 551 -18.42 -1.79 12.42
CA PHE A 551 -17.77 -0.99 13.46
C PHE A 551 -17.37 0.38 12.92
N GLY A 552 -16.71 0.42 11.75
CA GLY A 552 -16.33 1.65 11.07
C GLY A 552 -17.51 2.59 10.82
N ALA A 553 -18.66 2.07 10.44
CA ALA A 553 -19.88 2.85 10.22
C ALA A 553 -20.43 3.54 11.48
N LEU A 554 -20.14 3.02 12.68
CA LEU A 554 -20.49 3.66 13.95
C LEU A 554 -19.47 4.74 14.34
N VAL A 555 -18.19 4.44 14.14
CA VAL A 555 -17.13 5.28 14.69
C VAL A 555 -16.69 6.40 13.74
N HIS A 556 -16.71 6.16 12.43
CA HIS A 556 -16.38 7.15 11.42
C HIS A 556 -17.59 8.04 11.22
N ASN A 557 -17.53 9.29 11.68
CA ASN A 557 -18.61 10.26 11.46
C ASN A 557 -18.86 10.42 9.95
N ASN A 558 -19.96 9.84 9.45
CA ASN A 558 -20.72 10.54 8.43
C ASN A 558 -21.34 11.74 9.12
N ASN A 559 -20.85 12.95 8.81
CA ASN A 559 -21.58 14.19 9.02
C ASN A 559 -22.85 14.19 8.14
N ARG A 560 -23.77 13.27 8.40
CA ARG A 560 -25.17 13.38 8.01
C ARG A 560 -25.94 13.65 9.28
N LEU A 561 -26.13 14.94 9.51
CA LEU A 561 -27.26 15.55 10.19
C LEU A 561 -27.73 14.80 11.43
N ALA A 562 -27.46 15.39 12.59
CA ALA A 562 -28.41 15.40 13.68
C ALA A 562 -29.77 15.89 13.16
N ALA A 563 -30.52 14.99 12.52
CA ALA A 563 -31.93 15.14 12.21
C ALA A 563 -32.64 14.29 13.26
N HIS A 564 -33.33 14.98 14.15
CA HIS A 564 -34.26 14.46 15.13
C HIS A 564 -34.92 13.13 14.73
N SER A 565 -34.79 12.14 15.60
CA SER A 565 -35.90 11.22 15.87
C SER A 565 -37.13 12.06 16.28
N PRO A 566 -38.39 11.75 15.87
CA PRO A 566 -38.88 10.42 15.51
C PRO A 566 -39.78 10.38 14.25
N SER A 567 -39.85 9.23 13.58
CA SER A 567 -41.08 8.43 13.60
C SER A 567 -41.00 7.27 12.60
N LEU A 568 -41.20 6.09 13.15
CA LEU A 568 -41.54 4.83 12.48
C LEU A 568 -42.90 4.87 11.77
N ALA A 569 -43.36 6.03 11.28
CA ALA A 569 -44.70 6.23 10.74
C ALA A 569 -44.79 6.35 9.21
N ALA A 570 -43.70 6.61 8.48
CA ALA A 570 -43.80 6.79 7.02
C ALA A 570 -43.68 5.48 6.21
N CYS A 571 -43.07 4.42 6.74
CA CYS A 571 -42.93 3.15 6.00
C CYS A 571 -44.17 2.23 6.05
N ARG A 572 -45.26 2.61 6.74
CA ARG A 572 -46.54 1.91 6.65
C ARG A 572 -47.52 2.52 5.65
N PHE A 573 -47.20 3.64 5.00
CA PHE A 573 -48.13 4.27 4.05
C PHE A 573 -47.77 4.07 2.56
N ALA A 574 -46.54 3.68 2.23
CA ALA A 574 -46.11 3.57 0.82
C ALA A 574 -46.23 2.16 0.20
N LYS A 575 -46.62 1.12 0.97
CA LYS A 575 -46.75 -0.26 0.45
C LYS A 575 -48.19 -0.69 0.16
N ALA A 576 -49.17 0.21 0.27
CA ALA A 576 -50.59 -0.11 0.08
C ALA A 576 -51.26 0.54 -1.16
N HIS A 577 -50.56 1.34 -1.98
CA HIS A 577 -51.22 2.03 -3.11
C HIS A 577 -50.47 2.04 -4.46
N LEU A 578 -49.72 0.99 -4.78
CA LEU A 578 -49.22 0.80 -6.16
C LEU A 578 -49.55 -0.57 -6.76
N CYS A 579 -50.55 -1.26 -6.22
CA CYS A 579 -51.22 -2.36 -6.92
C CYS A 579 -52.50 -1.82 -7.57
N THR A 580 -52.39 -1.10 -8.67
CA THR A 580 -53.49 -0.96 -9.65
C THR A 580 -52.96 -0.39 -10.97
N ALA A 581 -53.21 -1.16 -12.03
CA ALA A 581 -53.30 -0.74 -13.43
C ALA A 581 -52.06 -0.14 -14.11
N HIS A 582 -51.40 -0.93 -14.97
CA HIS A 582 -51.73 -0.86 -16.40
C HIS A 582 -51.08 -1.99 -17.22
N ASN A 583 -51.90 -2.56 -18.10
CA ASN A 583 -51.59 -3.51 -19.16
C ASN A 583 -50.67 -2.88 -20.22
N HIS A 584 -49.64 -3.61 -20.69
CA HIS A 584 -49.53 -4.17 -22.05
C HIS A 584 -48.12 -4.76 -22.33
N PRO A 585 -47.98 -5.82 -23.17
CA PRO A 585 -46.72 -6.51 -23.56
C PRO A 585 -46.18 -5.95 -24.90
N PRO A 586 -45.18 -6.52 -25.63
CA PRO A 586 -44.23 -7.64 -25.41
C PRO A 586 -42.76 -7.26 -25.73
N ILE A 587 -41.82 -8.23 -25.64
CA ILE A 587 -40.89 -8.66 -26.73
C ILE A 587 -39.83 -9.62 -26.16
N LEU A 588 -39.84 -10.83 -26.73
CA LEU A 588 -38.78 -11.83 -26.69
C LEU A 588 -37.59 -11.34 -27.52
N LEU A 589 -36.38 -11.33 -26.96
CA LEU A 589 -35.15 -11.45 -27.72
C LEU A 589 -34.33 -12.58 -27.11
N SER A 590 -34.01 -13.52 -27.99
CA SER A 590 -33.50 -14.86 -27.76
C SER A 590 -32.03 -14.90 -27.32
N ASP A 591 -31.76 -15.84 -26.42
CA ASP A 591 -30.46 -16.40 -26.08
C ASP A 591 -29.71 -16.92 -27.31
N THR A 592 -28.55 -16.33 -27.60
CA THR A 592 -27.41 -17.04 -28.20
C THR A 592 -26.15 -16.24 -27.95
N MET A 593 -25.28 -16.70 -27.05
CA MET A 593 -23.81 -16.72 -27.16
C MET A 593 -23.21 -17.17 -25.81
N ALA A 594 -23.54 -18.39 -25.38
CA ALA A 594 -22.74 -19.09 -24.37
C ALA A 594 -21.54 -19.72 -25.11
N THR A 595 -20.38 -19.08 -25.03
CA THR A 595 -19.12 -19.61 -25.60
C THR A 595 -18.73 -20.89 -24.89
N ALA A 596 -18.67 -22.00 -25.63
CA ALA A 596 -18.22 -23.31 -25.16
C ALA A 596 -16.76 -23.28 -24.64
N PRO A 597 -16.40 -24.14 -23.67
CA PRO A 597 -15.10 -24.11 -23.02
C PRO A 597 -13.96 -24.46 -23.98
N MET A 598 -12.95 -23.58 -24.05
CA MET A 598 -11.73 -23.78 -24.84
C MET A 598 -10.96 -25.04 -24.40
N SER A 599 -10.48 -25.82 -25.38
CA SER A 599 -9.59 -26.95 -25.14
C SER A 599 -8.22 -26.50 -24.60
N THR A 600 -7.52 -27.42 -23.91
CA THR A 600 -6.18 -27.19 -23.33
C THR A 600 -5.17 -26.70 -24.38
N GLU A 601 -5.25 -27.20 -25.62
CA GLU A 601 -4.41 -26.75 -26.73
C GLU A 601 -4.62 -25.27 -27.06
N ALA A 602 -5.87 -24.80 -27.04
CA ALA A 602 -6.21 -23.41 -27.30
C ALA A 602 -5.76 -22.48 -26.15
N ARG A 603 -5.68 -22.99 -24.91
CA ARG A 603 -5.11 -22.24 -23.77
C ARG A 603 -3.60 -22.04 -23.92
N VAL A 604 -2.87 -23.10 -24.27
CA VAL A 604 -1.41 -23.02 -24.46
C VAL A 604 -1.07 -22.12 -25.66
N GLY A 605 -1.75 -22.28 -26.81
CA GLY A 605 -1.49 -21.47 -28.00
C GLY A 605 -1.72 -19.96 -27.85
N ASN A 606 -2.44 -19.51 -26.81
CA ASN A 606 -2.72 -18.09 -26.55
C ASN A 606 -1.90 -17.49 -25.40
N MET A 607 -0.99 -18.24 -24.78
CA MET A 607 -0.22 -17.77 -23.64
C MET A 607 0.85 -16.72 -24.05
N PRO A 608 0.98 -15.59 -23.34
CA PRO A 608 2.07 -14.63 -23.54
C PRO A 608 3.46 -15.26 -23.38
N VAL A 609 4.46 -14.74 -24.09
CA VAL A 609 5.85 -15.28 -24.12
C VAL A 609 6.45 -15.38 -22.72
N ALA A 610 6.30 -14.35 -21.89
CA ALA A 610 6.85 -14.31 -20.54
C ALA A 610 6.24 -15.41 -19.65
N ASP A 611 4.91 -15.60 -19.72
CA ASP A 611 4.19 -16.61 -18.95
C ASP A 611 4.58 -18.03 -19.40
N PHE A 612 4.78 -18.26 -20.70
CA PHE A 612 5.24 -19.56 -21.22
C PHE A 612 6.67 -19.89 -20.76
N LEU A 613 7.59 -18.92 -20.81
CA LEU A 613 8.97 -19.09 -20.33
C LEU A 613 9.04 -19.33 -18.82
N TRP A 614 8.21 -18.63 -18.04
CA TRP A 614 8.10 -18.84 -16.60
C TRP A 614 7.55 -20.24 -16.26
N THR A 615 6.48 -20.65 -16.95
CA THR A 615 5.88 -21.98 -16.78
C THR A 615 6.88 -23.10 -17.09
N ARG A 616 7.76 -22.92 -18.10
CA ARG A 616 8.81 -23.89 -18.45
C ARG A 616 9.77 -24.16 -17.28
N HIS A 617 10.24 -23.12 -16.60
CA HIS A 617 11.14 -23.27 -15.45
C HIS A 617 10.45 -23.89 -14.23
N SER A 618 9.14 -23.67 -14.06
CA SER A 618 8.37 -24.26 -12.95
C SER A 618 8.02 -25.74 -13.15
N ILE A 619 7.93 -26.24 -14.40
CA ILE A 619 7.48 -27.61 -14.69
C ILE A 619 8.58 -28.65 -14.43
N GLU A 620 9.85 -28.36 -14.71
CA GLU A 620 10.95 -29.33 -14.59
C GLU A 620 11.11 -29.91 -13.17
N PRO A 621 11.07 -29.11 -12.08
CA PRO A 621 11.10 -29.63 -10.72
C PRO A 621 9.87 -30.48 -10.38
N THR A 622 8.68 -30.06 -10.83
CA THR A 622 7.41 -30.75 -10.54
C THR A 622 7.31 -32.10 -11.24
N LEU A 623 7.77 -32.22 -12.51
CA LEU A 623 7.81 -33.50 -13.21
C LEU A 623 8.84 -34.46 -12.61
N GLY A 624 9.96 -33.93 -12.09
CA GLY A 624 10.93 -34.70 -11.33
C GLY A 624 10.34 -35.30 -10.05
N LEU A 625 9.51 -34.54 -9.32
CA LEU A 625 8.77 -35.01 -8.14
C LEU A 625 7.74 -36.10 -8.47
N LEU A 626 7.20 -36.11 -9.69
CA LEU A 626 6.25 -37.11 -10.17
C LEU A 626 6.92 -38.35 -10.79
N GLY A 627 8.26 -38.44 -10.78
CA GLY A 627 8.99 -39.61 -11.27
C GLY A 627 8.97 -39.77 -12.80
N ILE A 628 8.69 -38.69 -13.54
CA ILE A 628 8.69 -38.71 -15.00
C ILE A 628 10.14 -38.56 -15.50
N TYR A 629 10.65 -39.62 -16.15
CA TYR A 629 12.02 -39.69 -16.65
C TYR A 629 12.30 -38.61 -17.72
N LYS A 630 13.57 -38.17 -17.76
CA LYS A 630 14.06 -37.02 -18.53
C LYS A 630 13.66 -37.03 -20.01
N ASP A 631 13.56 -38.21 -20.62
CA ASP A 631 13.18 -38.38 -22.02
C ASP A 631 11.72 -37.98 -22.29
N HIS A 632 10.81 -38.29 -21.36
CA HIS A 632 9.39 -37.88 -21.45
C HIS A 632 9.21 -36.38 -21.15
N THR A 633 10.03 -35.80 -20.26
CA THR A 633 10.03 -34.35 -19.99
C THR A 633 10.32 -33.55 -21.26
N HIS A 634 11.28 -34.02 -22.06
CA HIS A 634 11.60 -33.39 -23.36
C HIS A 634 10.43 -33.51 -24.35
N GLU A 635 9.74 -34.64 -24.41
CA GLU A 635 8.59 -34.84 -25.30
C GLU A 635 7.40 -33.96 -24.91
N ILE A 636 7.11 -33.83 -23.60
CA ILE A 636 6.05 -32.95 -23.07
C ILE A 636 6.34 -31.48 -23.40
N ILE A 637 7.57 -31.02 -23.13
CA ILE A 637 7.98 -29.63 -23.41
C ILE A 637 7.99 -29.35 -24.92
N SER A 638 8.48 -30.29 -25.73
CA SER A 638 8.49 -30.17 -27.20
C SER A 638 7.06 -30.10 -27.77
N THR A 639 6.14 -30.90 -27.22
CA THR A 639 4.73 -30.88 -27.63
C THR A 639 4.06 -29.56 -27.27
N ALA A 640 4.26 -29.06 -26.03
CA ALA A 640 3.73 -27.77 -25.59
C ALA A 640 4.29 -26.60 -26.41
N THR A 641 5.59 -26.63 -26.72
CA THR A 641 6.25 -25.63 -27.59
C THR A 641 5.68 -25.69 -29.01
N GLY A 642 5.50 -26.88 -29.58
CA GLY A 642 4.89 -27.04 -30.90
C GLY A 642 3.42 -26.58 -30.96
N ILE A 643 2.64 -26.77 -29.89
CA ILE A 643 1.28 -26.22 -29.77
C ILE A 643 1.33 -24.68 -29.72
N TRP A 644 2.26 -24.13 -28.93
CA TRP A 644 2.45 -22.69 -28.81
C TRP A 644 2.88 -22.05 -30.13
N ASP A 645 3.86 -22.61 -30.85
CA ASP A 645 4.32 -22.11 -32.15
C ASP A 645 3.20 -22.12 -33.21
N ARG A 646 2.39 -23.19 -33.24
CA ARG A 646 1.22 -23.27 -34.15
C ARG A 646 0.15 -22.23 -33.84
N GLY A 647 -0.08 -21.91 -32.57
CA GLY A 647 -1.01 -20.86 -32.14
C GLY A 647 -0.44 -19.44 -32.27
N GLY A 648 0.87 -19.28 -32.06
CA GLY A 648 1.59 -18.00 -32.06
C GLY A 648 1.58 -17.29 -33.41
N HIS A 649 1.60 -18.04 -34.52
CA HIS A 649 1.43 -17.46 -35.86
C HIS A 649 0.07 -16.77 -36.06
N ALA A 650 -0.98 -17.17 -35.34
CA ALA A 650 -2.27 -16.47 -35.36
C ALA A 650 -2.22 -15.16 -34.55
N ASN A 651 -1.44 -15.11 -33.47
CA ASN A 651 -1.29 -13.91 -32.63
C ASN A 651 -0.34 -12.87 -33.24
N LEU A 652 0.64 -13.27 -34.05
CA LEU A 652 1.46 -12.32 -34.83
C LEU A 652 0.65 -11.63 -35.94
N ASN A 653 -0.35 -12.30 -36.52
CA ASN A 653 -1.21 -11.69 -37.54
C ASN A 653 -2.32 -10.78 -36.96
N ARG A 654 -2.75 -10.99 -35.70
CA ARG A 654 -3.71 -10.08 -35.05
C ARG A 654 -3.14 -8.69 -34.79
N LYS A 655 -1.83 -8.54 -34.58
CA LYS A 655 -1.17 -7.22 -34.49
C LYS A 655 -0.99 -6.52 -35.84
N ARG A 656 -1.09 -7.23 -36.97
CA ARG A 656 -1.03 -6.60 -38.32
C ARG A 656 -2.40 -6.14 -38.83
N ASN A 657 -3.50 -6.78 -38.42
CA ASN A 657 -4.83 -6.49 -38.97
C ASN A 657 -5.67 -5.48 -38.18
N SER A 658 -5.16 -4.84 -37.12
CA SER A 658 -5.84 -3.71 -36.46
C SER A 658 -5.53 -2.33 -37.07
N ALA A 659 -4.78 -2.26 -38.18
CA ALA A 659 -4.42 -1.01 -38.85
C ALA A 659 -5.24 -0.70 -40.13
N GLN A 660 -6.32 -1.43 -40.44
CA GLN A 660 -7.14 -1.13 -41.61
C GLN A 660 -8.63 -1.21 -41.28
N THR A 661 -9.18 -0.10 -40.77
CA THR A 661 -10.62 0.14 -40.78
C THR A 661 -10.97 0.82 -42.13
N PRO A 662 -11.89 0.27 -42.95
CA PRO A 662 -12.16 0.78 -44.29
C PRO A 662 -12.92 2.11 -44.24
N GLN A 663 -12.36 3.16 -44.84
CA GLN A 663 -13.10 4.38 -45.13
C GLN A 663 -14.17 4.11 -46.20
N ALA A 664 -15.38 4.55 -45.87
CA ALA A 664 -16.59 4.41 -46.68
C ALA A 664 -16.43 5.05 -48.07
N THR A 665 -16.62 4.24 -49.09
CA THR A 665 -16.89 4.65 -50.46
C THR A 665 -18.28 5.30 -50.55
N ARG A 666 -18.33 6.61 -50.80
CA ARG A 666 -19.46 7.24 -51.50
C ARG A 666 -18.94 8.06 -52.68
N SER A 667 -19.53 7.73 -53.82
CA SER A 667 -19.50 8.34 -55.14
C SER A 667 -19.28 9.85 -55.21
N CYS A 668 -18.48 10.31 -56.19
CA CYS A 668 -19.01 10.92 -57.42
C CYS A 668 -17.90 11.21 -58.44
N ASN A 669 -18.12 10.65 -59.63
CA ASN A 669 -17.66 11.02 -60.97
C ASN A 669 -16.79 12.27 -61.19
N GLY A 670 -15.74 12.07 -62.00
CA GLY A 670 -15.59 12.80 -63.28
C GLY A 670 -14.71 14.04 -63.26
N GLY A 671 -13.45 13.89 -63.69
CA GLY A 671 -12.58 15.03 -63.99
C GLY A 671 -11.13 14.64 -64.35
N THR A 672 -10.92 14.11 -65.55
CA THR A 672 -9.63 14.13 -66.27
C THR A 672 -9.50 15.45 -67.07
N PRO A 673 -8.33 15.79 -67.65
CA PRO A 673 -6.96 15.66 -67.17
C PRO A 673 -6.17 16.98 -67.38
N ARG A 674 -5.03 17.19 -66.70
CA ARG A 674 -3.90 17.94 -67.30
C ARG A 674 -2.57 17.70 -66.60
N THR A 675 -1.67 17.17 -67.40
CA THR A 675 -0.22 17.09 -67.29
C THR A 675 0.46 18.35 -66.73
N ALA A 676 1.38 18.18 -65.78
CA ALA A 676 2.52 19.07 -65.61
C ALA A 676 3.78 18.22 -65.32
N ARG A 677 4.70 18.29 -66.27
CA ARG A 677 6.06 17.73 -66.29
C ARG A 677 7.03 18.75 -65.71
N ARG A 678 8.16 18.25 -65.17
CA ARG A 678 9.45 18.95 -64.87
C ARG A 678 9.35 19.97 -63.72
N GLY A 679 10.23 19.98 -62.73
CA GLY A 679 11.64 19.64 -62.69
C GLY A 679 12.42 20.94 -62.47
N VAL A 680 12.81 21.20 -61.22
CA VAL A 680 14.07 21.81 -60.73
C VAL A 680 14.24 21.25 -59.32
#